data_AF-A0A1X2EG82-F1
#
_entry.id   AF-A0A1X2EG82-F1
#
_cell.length_a   1.000
_cell.length_b   1.000
_cell.length_c   1.000
_cell.angle_alpha   90.00
_cell.angle_beta   90.00
_cell.angle_gamma   90.00
#
_symmetry.space_group_name_H-M   'P 1'
#
loop_
_entity.id
_entity.type
_entity.pdbx_description
1 polymer ?
#
loop_
_entity_poly.entity_id
_entity_poly.type
_entity_poly.pdbx_seq_one_letter_code
_entity_poly.pdbx_strand_id
1 'polypeptide(L)'
;MTDTNAPPLTVWLGTAMYTFRPGQEITVGRSAQCDICLDAPEVAGWVSRVHAVVRVENGRWTAVDQSRNGIFVDGERITTAVLRDGQTIAVGAPNGPRLRFGLTPQQARPPHRPGPPSQPLPAAGGPPPGRRPSGPPAPRPAPAAAAPPGPAGSSGPQPAAAAPQTAAPQAAAPQTVIARVMTRPDQPAAPGAGERITGAVRRLVPPRLVQPPPGAETIGRLETNAIVVDDALASRVHASLSQTRAGLEIIDNRSSNGTFVNGQRVDRAVLHDDDVVTIGNTDLLVAGGTLTPRPMAPDTAGLQVLGAGLEVDDATLLSDVSFTARPGSLTAVIGPSGAGKSTLIKLVGGAIAPTAGLAVFDGHDVHAEYASMRSRIGMVPQDDVVHPRLTVDQALRYAAELRLPPDTTRADRGEVVDRVLDELELTQHKKKRIDKLSGGQRKRVSVAMELLTGPSLLILDEPTSGLDPALDRQVMSMLRQLADAGRVVLVVTHSLTYLNMCDQVLLLAPGGKTAFAGPPAQVESALGTTDWADIFSRVSTDPDGAHRDYLERHPAVVAQEPSLEETPLGSPPSTSITRQFLTVARRQVRLIGADRGYFLFLALLPIILGVLSLVVPGHAGLGRANTDAAGEPVQILVLLNIAAVFLGTALTIRDLVGERSIFQREQAVGLSASAYLAAKIVVYSCAAAIQTAVVTAIVVAGKRPPAYGGALLGEGTDRAVIELYLALALTAIVSAVIGLALSSLARSTEQVLPMLVGVVMISMVFAGGLVPVTGRGGLDQLSWLLPARWGFAATAATVDLRNAALRAPADDRLWWHEPTWWLLDMAVLAVMVVLWTVFVRWRLRLAAMARAQGAPVARGTRRRTLIGSAVVVLALVALVAVVFARGLPGRSGTAGEDTEDRTVAVDDLDELLPGPAVIEPLLPATALVGEDLIVPVKGENVVPRECTGVATAGASTTYSGIPMTGMAAQRVHDGAEPPWPHQVLQVATAFRSEDAAADFRNRQQKAWERCAGKTVTTTAVDGAVTTAVIGEVTAADGTLTVTNTDPQRPGWVCRRAMTTTENVVIDVAACGDGIAEDAATAIAARIADNVQ
;
A
#
# COMPACT_ATOMS: atom_id res chain seq x y z
N MET A 1 8.89 6.63 32.82
CA MET A 1 10.14 6.07 33.37
C MET A 1 9.91 5.84 34.84
N THR A 2 10.14 4.62 35.32
CA THR A 2 10.06 4.26 36.74
C THR A 2 11.40 3.66 37.12
N ASP A 3 12.11 4.32 38.04
CA ASP A 3 13.40 3.83 38.53
C ASP A 3 13.26 2.42 39.06
N THR A 4 14.00 1.50 38.44
CA THR A 4 14.00 0.09 38.82
C THR A 4 15.34 -0.22 39.46
N ASN A 5 15.33 -0.30 40.79
CA ASN A 5 16.50 -0.38 41.67
C ASN A 5 17.24 -1.75 41.63
N ALA A 6 17.16 -2.45 40.50
CA ALA A 6 17.81 -3.74 40.28
C ALA A 6 19.30 -3.54 39.92
N PRO A 7 20.20 -4.49 40.23
CA PRO A 7 21.56 -4.45 39.72
C PRO A 7 21.60 -4.76 38.20
N PRO A 8 22.70 -4.41 37.49
CA PRO A 8 22.90 -4.86 36.12
C PRO A 8 22.92 -6.40 36.04
N LEU A 9 22.40 -6.94 34.94
CA LEU A 9 22.34 -8.38 34.69
C LEU A 9 23.44 -8.78 33.73
N THR A 10 24.32 -9.67 34.16
CA THR A 10 25.24 -10.38 33.25
C THR A 10 24.69 -11.77 32.96
N VAL A 11 24.76 -12.20 31.70
CA VAL A 11 24.31 -13.51 31.24
C VAL A 11 25.43 -14.20 30.49
N TRP A 12 25.74 -15.45 30.86
CA TRP A 12 26.72 -16.29 30.17
C TRP A 12 26.02 -17.39 29.38
N LEU A 13 26.46 -17.55 28.13
CA LEU A 13 26.09 -18.64 27.22
C LEU A 13 27.40 -19.31 26.75
N GLY A 14 27.78 -20.41 27.41
CA GLY A 14 29.10 -21.01 27.20
C GLY A 14 30.20 -20.01 27.58
N THR A 15 31.03 -19.62 26.61
CA THR A 15 32.08 -18.60 26.76
C THR A 15 31.62 -17.17 26.46
N ALA A 16 30.47 -16.99 25.81
CA ALA A 16 29.93 -15.66 25.50
C ALA A 16 29.32 -15.02 26.75
N MET A 17 29.55 -13.72 26.92
CA MET A 17 29.06 -12.91 28.05
C MET A 17 28.31 -11.69 27.53
N TYR A 18 27.10 -11.47 28.04
CA TYR A 18 26.22 -10.35 27.70
C TYR A 18 25.91 -9.58 28.98
N THR A 19 25.93 -8.24 28.95
CA THR A 19 25.63 -7.41 30.14
C THR A 19 24.56 -6.37 29.81
N PHE A 20 23.50 -6.35 30.62
CA PHE A 20 22.31 -5.54 30.41
C PHE A 20 22.05 -4.63 31.61
N ARG A 21 21.52 -3.43 31.34
CA ARG A 21 21.13 -2.47 32.38
C ARG A 21 19.66 -2.68 32.78
N PRO A 22 19.27 -2.36 34.03
CA PRO A 22 17.87 -2.34 34.44
C PRO A 22 17.02 -1.45 33.53
N GLY A 23 15.79 -1.88 33.24
CA GLY A 23 14.84 -1.13 32.42
C GLY A 23 14.76 -1.55 30.94
N GLN A 24 15.60 -2.48 30.48
CA GLN A 24 15.45 -3.15 29.19
C GLN A 24 14.70 -4.49 29.34
N GLU A 25 13.81 -4.80 28.40
CA GLU A 25 13.23 -6.14 28.22
C GLU A 25 14.15 -6.93 27.27
N ILE A 26 14.70 -8.05 27.74
CA ILE A 26 15.75 -8.83 27.07
C ILE A 26 15.11 -10.09 26.50
N THR A 27 15.23 -10.29 25.19
CA THR A 27 14.66 -11.44 24.49
C THR A 27 15.70 -12.54 24.27
N VAL A 28 15.30 -13.79 24.55
CA VAL A 28 16.12 -14.99 24.39
C VAL A 28 15.44 -15.92 23.40
N GLY A 29 16.14 -16.41 22.38
CA GLY A 29 15.55 -17.35 21.42
C GLY A 29 16.45 -17.64 20.22
N ARG A 30 15.93 -18.41 19.24
CA ARG A 30 16.68 -18.74 18.01
C ARG A 30 16.55 -17.71 16.90
N SER A 31 15.83 -16.61 17.12
CA SER A 31 15.78 -15.52 16.15
C SER A 31 17.07 -14.70 16.24
N ALA A 32 17.66 -14.33 15.10
CA ALA A 32 18.77 -13.36 15.05
C ALA A 32 18.36 -11.94 15.55
N GLN A 33 17.06 -11.72 15.79
CA GLN A 33 16.51 -10.51 16.42
C GLN A 33 16.45 -10.58 17.96
N CYS A 34 16.80 -11.71 18.57
CA CYS A 34 16.85 -11.84 20.02
C CYS A 34 18.14 -11.27 20.60
N ASP A 35 18.05 -10.56 21.73
CA ASP A 35 19.21 -10.01 22.47
C ASP A 35 20.22 -11.10 22.87
N ILE A 36 19.73 -12.31 23.15
CA ILE A 36 20.54 -13.52 23.31
C ILE A 36 20.07 -14.57 22.29
N CYS A 37 20.87 -14.75 21.24
CA CYS A 37 20.57 -15.68 20.16
C CYS A 37 21.11 -17.10 20.44
N LEU A 38 20.25 -18.11 20.27
CA LEU A 38 20.54 -19.54 20.46
C LEU A 38 20.48 -20.29 19.12
N ASP A 39 21.30 -19.87 18.15
CA ASP A 39 21.33 -20.41 16.78
C ASP A 39 22.44 -21.46 16.58
N ALA A 40 22.33 -22.58 17.31
CA ALA A 40 23.11 -23.78 17.04
C ALA A 40 22.22 -24.86 16.38
N PRO A 41 22.66 -25.52 15.28
CA PRO A 41 21.82 -26.46 14.52
C PRO A 41 21.19 -27.58 15.36
N GLU A 42 21.92 -28.04 16.39
CA GLU A 42 21.52 -29.13 17.29
C GLU A 42 20.34 -28.78 18.21
N VAL A 43 20.07 -27.49 18.45
CA VAL A 43 19.03 -27.03 19.40
C VAL A 43 17.89 -26.25 18.71
N ALA A 44 17.98 -26.04 17.40
CA ALA A 44 16.97 -25.34 16.60
C ALA A 44 15.58 -26.01 16.62
N GLY A 45 15.50 -27.31 16.94
CA GLY A 45 14.25 -28.05 17.14
C GLY A 45 13.59 -27.82 18.50
N TRP A 46 14.35 -27.43 19.53
CA TRP A 46 13.85 -27.22 20.89
C TRP A 46 13.64 -25.74 21.22
N VAL A 47 14.32 -24.82 20.53
CA VAL A 47 14.26 -23.38 20.83
C VAL A 47 13.21 -22.64 19.96
N SER A 48 12.25 -21.96 20.59
CA SER A 48 11.28 -21.09 19.91
C SER A 48 11.91 -19.78 19.41
N ARG A 49 11.31 -19.11 18.41
CA ARG A 49 11.88 -17.91 17.74
C ARG A 49 12.22 -16.81 18.75
N VAL A 50 11.24 -16.41 19.53
CA VAL A 50 11.43 -15.91 20.90
C VAL A 50 11.06 -17.08 21.81
N HIS A 51 11.87 -17.32 22.84
CA HIS A 51 11.73 -18.45 23.76
C HIS A 51 11.42 -17.98 25.18
N ALA A 52 12.19 -17.01 25.66
CA ALA A 52 11.98 -16.42 26.97
C ALA A 52 12.22 -14.91 26.90
N VAL A 53 11.61 -14.21 27.84
CA VAL A 53 11.77 -12.77 28.03
C VAL A 53 12.26 -12.52 29.44
N VAL A 54 13.39 -11.85 29.59
CA VAL A 54 13.99 -11.47 30.87
C VAL A 54 13.79 -9.97 31.08
N ARG A 55 13.05 -9.60 32.12
CA ARG A 55 12.71 -8.19 32.43
C ARG A 55 12.71 -7.94 33.92
N VAL A 56 12.72 -6.68 34.34
CA VAL A 56 12.63 -6.33 35.76
C VAL A 56 11.17 -6.25 36.20
N GLU A 57 10.74 -7.12 37.11
CA GLU A 57 9.44 -7.07 37.79
C GLU A 57 9.66 -6.87 39.29
N ASN A 58 8.96 -5.92 39.90
CA ASN A 58 9.04 -5.62 41.34
C ASN A 58 10.51 -5.41 41.84
N GLY A 59 11.35 -4.79 41.02
CA GLY A 59 12.76 -4.52 41.35
C GLY A 59 13.69 -5.74 41.28
N ARG A 60 13.24 -6.89 40.75
CA ARG A 60 14.05 -8.08 40.53
C ARG A 60 14.01 -8.50 39.07
N TRP A 61 15.08 -9.10 38.57
CA TRP A 61 15.08 -9.69 37.24
C TRP A 61 14.25 -10.98 37.24
N THR A 62 13.37 -11.11 36.27
CA THR A 62 12.45 -12.24 36.11
C THR A 62 12.49 -12.72 34.66
N ALA A 63 12.73 -14.01 34.46
CA ALA A 63 12.59 -14.69 33.17
C ALA A 63 11.18 -15.27 33.02
N VAL A 64 10.52 -15.01 31.90
CA VAL A 64 9.17 -15.46 31.58
C VAL A 64 9.22 -16.33 30.32
N ASP A 65 8.63 -17.53 30.36
CA ASP A 65 8.48 -18.42 29.21
C ASP A 65 7.51 -17.82 28.17
N GLN A 66 7.95 -17.75 26.92
CA GLN A 66 7.10 -17.45 25.76
C GLN A 66 7.18 -18.54 24.68
N SER A 67 7.71 -19.71 25.04
CA SER A 67 7.98 -20.81 24.12
C SER A 67 6.90 -21.88 24.12
N ARG A 68 7.02 -22.81 23.17
CA ARG A 68 6.23 -24.06 23.19
C ARG A 68 6.79 -25.09 24.17
N ASN A 69 8.11 -25.11 24.37
CA ASN A 69 8.83 -26.25 24.94
C ASN A 69 9.27 -26.06 26.40
N GLY A 70 9.27 -24.83 26.90
CA GLY A 70 9.53 -24.49 28.30
C GLY A 70 10.94 -24.00 28.59
N ILE A 71 11.05 -23.15 29.60
CA ILE A 71 12.29 -22.94 30.35
C ILE A 71 12.32 -23.88 31.56
N PHE A 72 13.53 -24.29 31.95
CA PHE A 72 13.74 -25.27 33.02
C PHE A 72 14.77 -24.74 34.04
N VAL A 73 14.46 -24.86 35.33
CA VAL A 73 15.39 -24.62 36.44
C VAL A 73 15.49 -25.91 37.24
N ASP A 74 16.73 -26.34 37.53
CA ASP A 74 17.04 -27.57 38.27
C ASP A 74 16.35 -28.85 37.73
N GLY A 75 15.92 -28.82 36.47
CA GLY A 75 15.25 -29.92 35.77
C GLY A 75 13.72 -29.80 35.67
N GLU A 76 13.10 -28.94 36.49
CA GLU A 76 11.65 -28.70 36.46
C GLU A 76 11.28 -27.61 35.44
N ARG A 77 10.17 -27.82 34.71
CA ARG A 77 9.62 -26.81 33.79
C ARG A 77 8.91 -25.73 34.59
N ILE A 78 9.27 -24.47 34.33
CA ILE A 78 8.63 -23.31 34.96
C ILE A 78 8.19 -22.29 33.91
N THR A 79 7.14 -21.53 34.22
CA THR A 79 6.62 -20.46 33.35
C THR A 79 7.23 -19.10 33.67
N THR A 80 7.65 -18.88 34.92
CA THR A 80 8.23 -17.63 35.40
C THR A 80 9.29 -17.93 36.46
N ALA A 81 10.46 -17.31 36.35
CA ALA A 81 11.63 -17.53 37.20
C ALA A 81 12.21 -16.19 37.69
N VAL A 82 12.15 -15.93 39.00
CA VAL A 82 12.88 -14.79 39.58
C VAL A 82 14.35 -15.14 39.66
N LEU A 83 15.17 -14.41 38.91
CA LEU A 83 16.60 -14.68 38.75
C LEU A 83 17.38 -14.34 40.02
N ARG A 84 18.34 -15.20 40.37
CA ARG A 84 19.31 -15.06 41.46
C ARG A 84 20.73 -15.05 40.92
N ASP A 85 21.66 -14.50 41.70
CA ASP A 85 23.08 -14.48 41.33
C ASP A 85 23.62 -15.92 41.19
N GLY A 86 24.27 -16.21 40.08
CA GLY A 86 24.75 -17.56 39.73
C GLY A 86 23.69 -18.54 39.22
N GLN A 87 22.39 -18.19 39.18
CA GLN A 87 21.33 -19.11 38.75
C GLN A 87 21.50 -19.53 37.28
N THR A 88 21.08 -20.75 36.95
CA THR A 88 21.13 -21.28 35.59
C THR A 88 19.73 -21.69 35.11
N ILE A 89 19.36 -21.31 33.89
CA ILE A 89 18.14 -21.76 33.21
C ILE A 89 18.53 -22.57 31.97
N ALA A 90 17.95 -23.75 31.80
CA ALA A 90 18.02 -24.53 30.57
C ALA A 90 16.82 -24.20 29.66
N VAL A 91 17.06 -24.08 28.35
CA VAL A 91 16.10 -23.54 27.38
C VAL A 91 15.60 -24.66 26.45
N GLY A 92 14.28 -24.87 26.39
CA GLY A 92 13.61 -25.81 25.49
C GLY A 92 13.64 -27.29 25.88
N ALA A 93 14.55 -27.69 26.77
CA ALA A 93 14.59 -29.01 27.39
C ALA A 93 15.43 -28.94 28.70
N PRO A 94 15.29 -29.89 29.65
CA PRO A 94 16.14 -29.95 30.86
C PRO A 94 17.65 -30.05 30.58
N ASN A 95 18.00 -30.60 29.42
CA ASN A 95 19.35 -30.73 28.87
C ASN A 95 19.66 -29.75 27.72
N GLY A 96 18.79 -28.76 27.48
CA GLY A 96 18.98 -27.73 26.45
C GLY A 96 20.05 -26.68 26.81
N PRO A 97 20.26 -25.67 25.94
CA PRO A 97 21.22 -24.58 26.18
C PRO A 97 21.04 -23.94 27.56
N ARG A 98 22.15 -23.80 28.28
CA ARG A 98 22.17 -23.25 29.65
C ARG A 98 22.62 -21.80 29.64
N LEU A 99 21.76 -20.92 30.14
CA LEU A 99 22.06 -19.53 30.44
C LEU A 99 22.32 -19.40 31.93
N ARG A 100 23.51 -18.92 32.29
CA ARG A 100 23.86 -18.59 33.67
C ARG A 100 23.72 -17.09 33.88
N PHE A 101 23.14 -16.66 34.98
CA PHE A 101 22.86 -15.26 35.30
C PHE A 101 23.75 -14.77 36.44
N GLY A 102 24.09 -13.48 36.41
CA GLY A 102 24.92 -12.79 37.39
C GLY A 102 24.33 -11.42 37.72
N LEU A 103 24.28 -11.09 39.01
CA LEU A 103 23.61 -9.90 39.55
C LEU A 103 24.55 -9.03 40.42
N THR A 104 25.83 -9.37 40.50
CA THR A 104 26.82 -8.66 41.31
C THR A 104 27.52 -7.55 40.52
N PRO A 105 27.67 -6.32 41.07
CA PRO A 105 28.51 -5.27 40.48
C PRO A 105 29.99 -5.67 40.52
N GLN A 106 30.65 -5.66 39.37
CA GLN A 106 32.07 -6.05 39.28
C GLN A 106 32.96 -4.92 39.84
N GLN A 107 33.74 -5.23 40.89
CA GLN A 107 34.65 -4.25 41.51
C GLN A 107 35.80 -3.87 40.57
N ALA A 108 36.09 -2.57 40.48
CA ALA A 108 37.25 -2.06 39.77
C ALA A 108 38.56 -2.43 40.47
N ARG A 109 39.58 -2.83 39.70
CA ARG A 109 40.97 -2.89 40.20
C ARG A 109 41.46 -1.46 40.51
N PRO A 110 42.03 -1.19 41.69
CA PRO A 110 42.45 0.16 42.06
C PRO A 110 43.76 0.56 41.37
N PRO A 111 43.94 1.85 40.99
CA PRO A 111 45.20 2.36 40.46
C PRO A 111 46.24 2.57 41.57
N HIS A 112 47.53 2.57 41.18
CA HIS A 112 48.65 2.89 42.07
C HIS A 112 48.55 4.30 42.69
N ARG A 113 49.02 4.44 43.93
CA ARG A 113 49.46 5.72 44.52
C ARG A 113 50.99 5.71 44.72
N PRO A 114 51.68 6.86 44.60
CA PRO A 114 53.09 6.97 44.98
C PRO A 114 53.28 6.80 46.50
N GLY A 115 54.45 6.28 46.91
CA GLY A 115 54.77 6.01 48.32
C GLY A 115 55.24 7.22 49.14
N PRO A 116 55.42 7.03 50.46
CA PRO A 116 56.72 7.31 51.08
C PRO A 116 57.14 6.14 52.04
N PRO A 117 58.14 6.22 52.95
CA PRO A 117 59.41 5.53 52.67
C PRO A 117 59.86 4.47 53.72
N SER A 118 60.45 3.38 53.22
CA SER A 118 61.56 2.56 53.77
C SER A 118 61.59 1.98 55.21
N GLN A 119 62.13 0.74 55.29
CA GLN A 119 62.67 -0.03 56.45
C GLN A 119 61.71 -0.95 57.23
N PRO A 120 62.20 -2.05 57.89
CA PRO A 120 63.08 -3.10 57.35
C PRO A 120 62.64 -4.56 57.69
N LEU A 121 63.38 -5.56 57.16
CA LEU A 121 63.29 -7.03 57.43
C LEU A 121 63.49 -7.42 58.91
N PRO A 122 62.91 -8.54 59.42
CA PRO A 122 63.37 -9.95 59.21
C PRO A 122 62.20 -10.95 58.91
N ALA A 123 62.33 -12.14 58.30
CA ALA A 123 63.27 -13.29 58.38
C ALA A 123 62.92 -14.37 59.44
N ALA A 124 63.06 -15.66 59.06
CA ALA A 124 62.79 -16.93 59.78
C ALA A 124 61.29 -17.35 59.95
N GLY A 125 60.91 -18.64 59.98
CA GLY A 125 61.70 -19.89 60.05
C GLY A 125 61.09 -21.11 59.34
N GLY A 126 61.69 -22.30 59.53
CA GLY A 126 61.69 -23.44 58.59
C GLY A 126 60.66 -24.61 58.74
N PRO A 127 60.93 -25.79 58.14
CA PRO A 127 59.99 -26.91 57.87
C PRO A 127 60.39 -28.23 58.61
N PRO A 128 60.16 -29.47 58.09
CA PRO A 128 58.99 -30.18 57.51
C PRO A 128 58.45 -31.20 58.57
N PRO A 129 58.31 -32.55 58.42
CA PRO A 129 57.82 -33.48 57.36
C PRO A 129 56.57 -34.31 57.84
N GLY A 130 56.04 -35.37 57.18
CA GLY A 130 56.17 -35.95 55.84
C GLY A 130 55.79 -37.46 55.79
N ARG A 131 55.44 -38.03 54.62
CA ARG A 131 55.62 -39.47 54.22
C ARG A 131 55.26 -39.75 52.74
N ARG A 132 55.95 -40.74 52.16
CA ARG A 132 55.88 -41.35 50.79
C ARG A 132 56.01 -42.90 50.97
N PRO A 133 55.98 -43.80 49.95
CA PRO A 133 56.17 -43.68 48.48
C PRO A 133 54.91 -44.17 47.68
N SER A 134 54.86 -44.78 46.48
CA SER A 134 55.84 -45.33 45.49
C SER A 134 55.27 -45.43 44.04
N GLY A 135 56.12 -45.83 43.09
CA GLY A 135 55.83 -46.44 41.77
C GLY A 135 56.94 -47.48 41.48
N PRO A 136 57.40 -47.79 40.25
CA PRO A 136 56.84 -47.66 38.87
C PRO A 136 56.82 -49.07 38.16
N PRO A 137 56.81 -49.27 36.80
CA PRO A 137 57.93 -48.97 35.86
C PRO A 137 57.52 -48.56 34.40
N ALA A 138 58.53 -48.42 33.51
CA ALA A 138 58.46 -48.19 32.04
C ALA A 138 59.52 -49.10 31.34
N PRO A 139 60.06 -48.95 30.09
CA PRO A 139 59.71 -48.12 28.90
C PRO A 139 59.92 -48.80 27.48
N ARG A 140 59.77 -48.01 26.37
CA ARG A 140 60.40 -48.15 24.99
C ARG A 140 59.92 -49.29 24.03
N PRO A 141 60.27 -49.28 22.71
CA PRO A 141 60.98 -48.31 21.85
C PRO A 141 60.26 -47.93 20.52
N ALA A 142 60.91 -47.11 19.66
CA ALA A 142 60.57 -46.91 18.23
C ALA A 142 61.47 -47.75 17.29
N PRO A 143 61.10 -47.89 16.00
CA PRO A 143 62.10 -47.81 14.92
C PRO A 143 61.62 -47.02 13.67
N ALA A 144 62.49 -46.91 12.66
CA ALA A 144 62.32 -46.05 11.49
C ALA A 144 62.33 -46.81 10.14
N ALA A 145 62.08 -46.04 9.06
CA ALA A 145 62.53 -46.21 7.67
C ALA A 145 61.68 -47.00 6.63
N ALA A 146 62.01 -46.68 5.37
CA ALA A 146 61.67 -47.30 4.07
C ALA A 146 60.43 -46.81 3.28
N ALA A 147 60.60 -46.83 1.94
CA ALA A 147 59.65 -46.40 0.91
C ALA A 147 59.29 -47.59 -0.03
N PRO A 148 58.98 -47.37 -1.33
CA PRO A 148 57.65 -47.46 -1.96
C PRO A 148 57.32 -48.84 -2.59
N PRO A 149 56.17 -48.99 -3.29
CA PRO A 149 56.27 -49.18 -4.76
C PRO A 149 55.10 -48.58 -5.60
N GLY A 150 55.30 -48.48 -6.93
CA GLY A 150 54.23 -48.39 -7.96
C GLY A 150 53.91 -49.79 -8.55
N PRO A 151 53.53 -49.97 -9.85
CA PRO A 151 53.21 -49.01 -10.92
C PRO A 151 52.01 -49.45 -11.85
N ALA A 152 51.97 -48.94 -13.10
CA ALA A 152 51.19 -49.36 -14.30
C ALA A 152 49.72 -48.84 -14.48
N GLY A 153 49.25 -48.49 -15.70
CA GLY A 153 49.96 -48.30 -16.99
C GLY A 153 49.04 -48.17 -18.23
N SER A 154 49.55 -47.57 -19.33
CA SER A 154 48.98 -47.52 -20.72
C SER A 154 47.68 -46.70 -20.95
N SER A 155 47.36 -46.12 -22.11
CA SER A 155 48.05 -45.94 -23.42
C SER A 155 47.53 -44.66 -24.15
N GLY A 156 48.25 -44.18 -25.18
CA GLY A 156 47.98 -42.92 -25.93
C GLY A 156 46.98 -43.03 -27.10
N PRO A 157 47.06 -42.22 -28.20
CA PRO A 157 48.21 -41.42 -28.67
C PRO A 157 47.94 -39.92 -28.97
N GLN A 158 49.03 -39.16 -29.18
CA GLN A 158 49.06 -37.81 -29.78
C GLN A 158 48.97 -37.87 -31.32
N PRO A 159 48.86 -36.70 -32.01
CA PRO A 159 50.02 -36.28 -32.81
C PRO A 159 50.63 -34.91 -32.45
N ALA A 160 51.92 -34.81 -32.76
CA ALA A 160 52.85 -33.67 -32.77
C ALA A 160 52.43 -32.49 -33.67
N ALA A 161 53.15 -31.35 -33.74
CA ALA A 161 53.98 -30.59 -32.79
C ALA A 161 54.47 -29.31 -33.52
N ALA A 162 54.63 -28.19 -32.80
CA ALA A 162 55.47 -27.06 -33.23
C ALA A 162 55.86 -26.20 -32.02
N ALA A 163 57.15 -25.92 -31.85
CA ALA A 163 57.65 -24.98 -30.84
C ALA A 163 57.54 -23.53 -31.36
N PRO A 164 57.52 -22.54 -30.45
CA PRO A 164 58.66 -21.62 -30.48
C PRO A 164 59.15 -21.10 -29.10
N GLN A 165 60.48 -21.03 -29.01
CA GLN A 165 61.30 -19.90 -28.52
C GLN A 165 60.98 -19.24 -27.15
N THR A 166 61.97 -19.31 -26.26
CA THR A 166 62.03 -18.59 -24.97
C THR A 166 62.28 -17.09 -25.14
N ALA A 167 61.46 -16.26 -24.49
CA ALA A 167 61.73 -14.86 -24.18
C ALA A 167 61.45 -14.58 -22.70
N ALA A 168 62.16 -13.60 -22.13
CA ALA A 168 62.17 -13.31 -20.68
C ALA A 168 60.86 -12.65 -20.19
N PRO A 169 60.52 -12.77 -18.88
CA PRO A 169 59.28 -12.21 -18.34
C PRO A 169 59.36 -10.69 -18.19
N GLN A 170 58.61 -9.95 -19.01
CA GLN A 170 58.30 -8.54 -18.74
C GLN A 170 57.09 -8.45 -17.81
N ALA A 171 57.20 -7.64 -16.76
CA ALA A 171 56.10 -7.37 -15.85
C ALA A 171 54.98 -6.59 -16.57
N ALA A 172 53.74 -7.05 -16.45
CA ALA A 172 52.59 -6.36 -17.03
C ALA A 172 52.26 -5.09 -16.21
N ALA A 173 52.33 -3.93 -16.87
CA ALA A 173 51.78 -2.69 -16.34
C ALA A 173 50.23 -2.71 -16.43
N PRO A 174 49.51 -2.08 -15.48
CA PRO A 174 48.04 -2.03 -15.51
C PRO A 174 47.55 -1.24 -16.74
N GLN A 175 46.57 -1.79 -17.45
CA GLN A 175 45.96 -1.15 -18.61
C GLN A 175 44.91 -0.13 -18.16
N THR A 176 45.29 1.14 -18.12
CA THR A 176 44.34 2.26 -17.95
C THR A 176 43.45 2.36 -19.21
N VAL A 177 42.15 2.57 -19.01
CA VAL A 177 41.20 2.80 -20.12
C VAL A 177 41.42 4.21 -20.66
N ILE A 178 42.11 4.33 -21.81
CA ILE A 178 42.39 5.61 -22.46
C ILE A 178 41.21 5.99 -23.35
N ALA A 179 40.57 7.13 -23.06
CA ALA A 179 39.56 7.74 -23.93
C ALA A 179 40.17 8.07 -25.32
N ARG A 180 39.61 7.47 -26.37
CA ARG A 180 40.21 7.49 -27.72
C ARG A 180 39.62 8.62 -28.58
N VAL A 181 40.19 9.82 -28.45
CA VAL A 181 39.84 10.97 -29.30
C VAL A 181 40.43 10.78 -30.71
N MET A 182 39.59 10.88 -31.74
CA MET A 182 40.00 10.90 -33.15
C MET A 182 39.24 11.99 -33.91
N THR A 183 39.92 13.08 -34.24
CA THR A 183 39.40 14.12 -35.14
C THR A 183 39.60 13.74 -36.60
N ARG A 184 38.66 14.11 -37.49
CA ARG A 184 38.73 13.89 -38.95
C ARG A 184 38.54 15.22 -39.70
N PRO A 185 39.19 15.44 -40.86
CA PRO A 185 38.94 16.61 -41.70
C PRO A 185 37.64 16.49 -42.53
N ASP A 186 37.08 17.64 -42.90
CA ASP A 186 35.77 17.84 -43.54
C ASP A 186 35.56 17.21 -44.93
N GLN A 187 34.28 16.91 -45.23
CA GLN A 187 33.71 16.90 -46.58
C GLN A 187 32.27 17.47 -46.57
N PRO A 188 31.90 18.36 -47.52
CA PRO A 188 30.61 19.04 -47.51
C PRO A 188 29.49 18.24 -48.18
N ALA A 189 28.27 18.30 -47.61
CA ALA A 189 27.06 17.72 -48.19
C ALA A 189 26.08 18.81 -48.69
N ALA A 190 25.38 18.53 -49.80
CA ALA A 190 24.50 19.47 -50.49
C ALA A 190 23.10 19.64 -49.83
N PRO A 191 22.41 20.77 -50.05
CA PRO A 191 21.15 21.08 -49.37
C PRO A 191 19.89 20.55 -50.10
N GLY A 192 18.86 20.20 -49.33
CA GLY A 192 17.52 19.86 -49.83
C GLY A 192 16.41 20.48 -48.98
N ALA A 193 15.42 21.10 -49.63
CA ALA A 193 14.22 21.67 -48.99
C ALA A 193 13.32 20.55 -48.39
N GLY A 194 12.40 20.79 -47.45
CA GLY A 194 11.97 22.03 -46.82
C GLY A 194 10.46 22.22 -46.94
N GLU A 195 9.71 22.06 -45.84
CA GLU A 195 8.29 22.47 -45.79
C GLU A 195 7.74 22.70 -44.37
N ARG A 196 6.67 23.50 -44.29
CA ARG A 196 6.09 24.06 -43.05
C ARG A 196 4.80 23.34 -42.68
N ILE A 197 4.63 22.95 -41.41
CA ILE A 197 3.34 22.48 -40.86
C ILE A 197 3.06 23.16 -39.52
N THR A 198 1.80 23.54 -39.29
CA THR A 198 1.33 24.49 -38.29
C THR A 198 0.99 23.90 -36.92
N GLY A 199 1.35 24.63 -35.86
CA GLY A 199 0.56 24.78 -34.63
C GLY A 199 0.30 23.55 -33.73
N ALA A 200 -0.62 22.69 -34.12
CA ALA A 200 -1.45 21.92 -33.18
C ALA A 200 -0.98 20.48 -32.87
N VAL A 201 -0.09 19.88 -33.69
CA VAL A 201 0.28 18.45 -33.57
C VAL A 201 1.55 18.21 -32.74
N ARG A 202 2.15 19.27 -32.16
CA ARG A 202 3.48 19.26 -31.53
C ARG A 202 3.60 18.46 -30.21
N ARG A 203 2.56 17.74 -29.77
CA ARG A 203 2.55 16.94 -28.51
C ARG A 203 2.71 15.43 -28.71
N LEU A 204 2.70 14.91 -29.94
CA LEU A 204 2.78 13.47 -30.23
C LEU A 204 4.01 13.05 -31.06
N VAL A 205 4.81 14.01 -31.52
CA VAL A 205 6.08 13.74 -32.23
C VAL A 205 7.21 13.78 -31.19
N PRO A 206 8.16 12.81 -31.16
CA PRO A 206 9.35 12.93 -30.33
C PRO A 206 10.08 14.25 -30.65
N PRO A 207 10.77 14.88 -29.68
CA PRO A 207 11.49 16.11 -29.95
C PRO A 207 12.47 15.85 -31.11
N ARG A 208 12.28 16.57 -32.24
CA ARG A 208 13.31 16.61 -33.28
C ARG A 208 14.60 17.02 -32.57
N LEU A 209 15.63 16.20 -32.75
CA LEU A 209 17.01 16.54 -32.40
C LEU A 209 17.25 17.97 -32.90
N VAL A 210 17.85 18.81 -32.06
CA VAL A 210 18.40 20.07 -32.54
C VAL A 210 19.43 19.67 -33.59
N GLN A 211 19.18 19.99 -34.86
CA GLN A 211 20.18 19.72 -35.89
C GLN A 211 21.37 20.64 -35.60
N PRO A 212 22.60 20.11 -35.58
CA PRO A 212 23.78 20.92 -35.36
C PRO A 212 23.80 22.07 -36.38
N PRO A 213 24.24 23.29 -35.99
CA PRO A 213 24.49 24.36 -36.94
C PRO A 213 25.41 23.86 -38.08
N PRO A 214 25.25 24.33 -39.33
CA PRO A 214 26.16 23.95 -40.41
C PRO A 214 27.61 24.31 -40.05
N GLY A 215 28.51 23.31 -40.04
CA GLY A 215 29.91 23.48 -39.61
C GLY A 215 30.15 23.38 -38.09
N ALA A 216 29.17 22.96 -37.29
CA ALA A 216 29.37 22.63 -35.88
C ALA A 216 29.82 21.18 -35.69
N GLU A 217 30.86 20.98 -34.88
CA GLU A 217 31.27 19.67 -34.40
C GLU A 217 30.22 19.09 -33.43
N THR A 218 30.01 17.78 -33.42
CA THR A 218 29.10 17.13 -32.47
C THR A 218 29.86 16.37 -31.39
N ILE A 219 29.31 16.38 -30.18
CA ILE A 219 29.84 15.73 -28.99
C ILE A 219 28.81 14.70 -28.49
N GLY A 220 29.23 13.49 -28.13
CA GLY A 220 28.35 12.51 -27.49
C GLY A 220 28.80 11.05 -27.64
N ARG A 221 27.95 10.10 -27.23
CA ARG A 221 28.32 8.67 -27.17
C ARG A 221 28.47 7.95 -28.51
N LEU A 222 27.95 8.48 -29.61
CA LEU A 222 28.14 7.84 -30.92
C LEU A 222 29.57 8.01 -31.44
N GLU A 223 30.12 6.93 -32.01
CA GLU A 223 31.38 6.92 -32.77
C GLU A 223 31.36 7.83 -34.01
N THR A 224 30.17 8.30 -34.43
CA THR A 224 29.99 9.25 -35.53
C THR A 224 30.14 10.71 -35.11
N ASN A 225 30.34 10.99 -33.83
CA ASN A 225 30.61 12.35 -33.33
C ASN A 225 32.06 12.75 -33.57
N ALA A 226 32.32 14.05 -33.70
CA ALA A 226 33.69 14.58 -33.75
C ALA A 226 34.42 14.36 -32.42
N ILE A 227 33.69 14.49 -31.30
CA ILE A 227 34.19 14.20 -29.96
C ILE A 227 33.33 13.08 -29.35
N VAL A 228 33.93 11.90 -29.22
CA VAL A 228 33.27 10.70 -28.68
C VAL A 228 33.44 10.67 -27.16
N VAL A 229 32.33 10.61 -26.44
CA VAL A 229 32.30 10.46 -24.97
C VAL A 229 31.77 9.07 -24.63
N ASP A 230 32.68 8.15 -24.25
CA ASP A 230 32.33 6.76 -23.91
C ASP A 230 31.75 6.66 -22.48
N ASP A 231 30.58 7.27 -22.30
CA ASP A 231 29.87 7.32 -21.03
C ASP A 231 28.40 6.95 -21.23
N ALA A 232 27.90 5.94 -20.51
CA ALA A 232 26.53 5.46 -20.61
C ALA A 232 25.46 6.53 -20.30
N LEU A 233 25.83 7.63 -19.61
CA LEU A 233 25.00 8.79 -19.29
C LEU A 233 25.05 9.88 -20.37
N ALA A 234 26.00 9.83 -21.30
CA ALA A 234 26.01 10.73 -22.45
C ALA A 234 24.94 10.30 -23.47
N SER A 235 24.11 11.25 -23.91
CA SER A 235 23.24 11.04 -25.06
C SER A 235 24.06 10.80 -26.35
N ARG A 236 23.46 10.07 -27.29
CA ARG A 236 24.04 9.64 -28.57
C ARG A 236 24.64 10.81 -29.35
N VAL A 237 23.91 11.93 -29.39
CA VAL A 237 24.41 13.27 -29.73
C VAL A 237 24.00 14.15 -28.55
N HIS A 238 24.97 14.62 -27.78
CA HIS A 238 24.76 15.29 -26.50
C HIS A 238 24.77 16.81 -26.66
N ALA A 239 25.82 17.33 -27.29
CA ALA A 239 26.03 18.76 -27.50
C ALA A 239 26.63 19.02 -28.89
N SER A 240 26.63 20.29 -29.30
CA SER A 240 27.28 20.78 -30.50
C SER A 240 28.23 21.92 -30.14
N LEU A 241 29.39 21.92 -30.78
CA LEU A 241 30.46 22.89 -30.58
C LEU A 241 30.63 23.67 -31.88
N SER A 242 30.59 25.00 -31.82
CA SER A 242 30.68 25.86 -33.00
C SER A 242 31.53 27.09 -32.73
N GLN A 243 32.50 27.36 -33.60
CA GLN A 243 33.28 28.59 -33.53
C GLN A 243 32.42 29.79 -33.93
N THR A 244 32.26 30.76 -33.03
CA THR A 244 31.52 32.00 -33.27
C THR A 244 32.45 33.21 -33.24
N ARG A 245 31.92 34.39 -33.56
CA ARG A 245 32.67 35.66 -33.41
C ARG A 245 32.95 36.03 -31.95
N ALA A 246 32.25 35.42 -30.99
CA ALA A 246 32.43 35.67 -29.55
C ALA A 246 33.40 34.69 -28.89
N GLY A 247 33.77 33.60 -29.57
CA GLY A 247 34.53 32.49 -29.01
C GLY A 247 33.95 31.14 -29.43
N LEU A 248 34.45 30.08 -28.80
CA LEU A 248 33.97 28.72 -28.99
C LEU A 248 32.61 28.57 -28.27
N GLU A 249 31.51 28.33 -28.98
CA GLU A 249 30.18 28.18 -28.36
C GLU A 249 29.79 26.71 -28.26
N ILE A 250 29.40 26.26 -27.06
CA ILE A 250 28.76 24.96 -26.85
C ILE A 250 27.25 25.13 -26.70
N ILE A 251 26.49 24.20 -27.31
CA ILE A 251 25.03 24.19 -27.33
C ILE A 251 24.58 22.78 -26.92
N ASP A 252 23.77 22.67 -25.87
CA ASP A 252 23.18 21.39 -25.46
C ASP A 252 22.07 20.99 -26.45
N ASN A 253 22.15 19.78 -27.01
CA ASN A 253 21.19 19.30 -28.02
C ASN A 253 19.89 18.75 -27.41
N ARG A 254 19.48 19.30 -26.26
CA ARG A 254 18.50 18.72 -25.32
C ARG A 254 18.92 17.33 -24.86
N SER A 255 20.15 17.25 -24.37
CA SER A 255 20.70 16.03 -23.81
C SER A 255 19.87 15.55 -22.62
N SER A 256 19.96 14.26 -22.34
CA SER A 256 19.14 13.65 -21.30
C SER A 256 19.54 14.05 -19.88
N ASN A 257 20.83 14.33 -19.66
CA ASN A 257 21.40 14.64 -18.36
C ASN A 257 21.86 16.10 -18.20
N GLY A 258 21.93 16.87 -19.29
CA GLY A 258 22.47 18.23 -19.33
C GLY A 258 23.97 18.26 -19.62
N THR A 259 24.37 19.30 -20.36
CA THR A 259 25.75 19.77 -20.45
C THR A 259 26.02 20.73 -19.28
N PHE A 260 27.18 20.62 -18.65
CA PHE A 260 27.60 21.53 -17.59
C PHE A 260 28.91 22.22 -17.97
N VAL A 261 29.07 23.48 -17.57
CA VAL A 261 30.31 24.26 -17.71
C VAL A 261 30.64 24.83 -16.34
N ASN A 262 31.82 24.52 -15.81
CA ASN A 262 32.27 24.91 -14.47
C ASN A 262 31.21 24.64 -13.38
N GLY A 263 30.69 23.41 -13.37
CA GLY A 263 29.64 22.96 -12.44
C GLY A 263 28.21 23.43 -12.74
N GLN A 264 28.03 24.50 -13.54
CA GLN A 264 26.71 25.03 -13.85
C GLN A 264 26.09 24.39 -15.10
N ARG A 265 24.82 23.98 -15.02
CA ARG A 265 24.10 23.40 -16.17
C ARG A 265 23.77 24.49 -17.19
N VAL A 266 24.21 24.31 -18.44
CA VAL A 266 23.97 25.27 -19.53
C VAL A 266 23.18 24.62 -20.67
N ASP A 267 22.25 25.37 -21.26
CA ASP A 267 21.66 25.01 -22.55
C ASP A 267 22.49 25.56 -23.73
N ARG A 268 23.26 26.63 -23.49
CA ARG A 268 24.21 27.27 -24.40
C ARG A 268 25.21 28.10 -23.59
N ALA A 269 26.50 28.05 -23.93
CA ALA A 269 27.55 28.86 -23.33
C ALA A 269 28.66 29.19 -24.33
N VAL A 270 29.27 30.38 -24.18
CA VAL A 270 30.56 30.69 -24.82
C VAL A 270 31.66 30.26 -23.87
N LEU A 271 32.57 29.45 -24.38
CA LEU A 271 33.69 28.85 -23.67
C LEU A 271 34.95 29.69 -23.83
N HIS A 272 35.73 29.73 -22.76
CA HIS A 272 37.08 30.30 -22.68
C HIS A 272 38.08 29.16 -22.48
N ASP A 273 39.37 29.40 -22.77
CA ASP A 273 40.41 28.43 -22.38
C ASP A 273 40.38 28.25 -20.84
N ASP A 274 40.72 27.03 -20.39
CA ASP A 274 40.61 26.51 -19.03
C ASP A 274 39.18 26.25 -18.49
N ASP A 275 38.10 26.54 -19.24
CA ASP A 275 36.74 26.11 -18.87
C ASP A 275 36.63 24.57 -18.86
N VAL A 276 35.93 24.02 -17.86
CA VAL A 276 35.65 22.58 -17.73
C VAL A 276 34.23 22.29 -18.17
N VAL A 277 34.08 21.53 -19.25
CA VAL A 277 32.81 21.02 -19.76
C VAL A 277 32.59 19.59 -19.26
N THR A 278 31.57 19.38 -18.43
CA THR A 278 31.19 18.05 -17.91
C THR A 278 30.02 17.47 -18.70
N ILE A 279 30.20 16.25 -19.21
CA ILE A 279 29.21 15.48 -19.97
C ILE A 279 29.13 14.07 -19.38
N GLY A 280 28.01 13.75 -18.72
CA GLY A 280 27.89 12.51 -17.93
C GLY A 280 28.83 12.55 -16.72
N ASN A 281 29.69 11.54 -16.59
CA ASN A 281 30.79 11.49 -15.64
C ASN A 281 32.14 11.93 -16.26
N THR A 282 32.19 12.33 -17.55
CA THR A 282 33.43 12.75 -18.23
C THR A 282 33.63 14.26 -18.18
N ASP A 283 34.84 14.71 -17.82
CA ASP A 283 35.26 16.12 -17.89
C ASP A 283 36.17 16.39 -19.08
N LEU A 284 35.86 17.47 -19.80
CA LEU A 284 36.61 17.96 -20.95
C LEU A 284 37.11 19.38 -20.65
N LEU A 285 38.42 19.62 -20.76
CA LEU A 285 39.04 20.92 -20.65
C LEU A 285 39.03 21.63 -22.01
N VAL A 286 38.63 22.89 -22.03
CA VAL A 286 38.78 23.78 -23.19
C VAL A 286 40.23 24.23 -23.28
N ALA A 287 40.90 23.89 -24.38
CA ALA A 287 42.28 24.28 -24.61
C ALA A 287 42.55 24.50 -26.10
N GLY A 288 42.97 25.71 -26.47
CA GLY A 288 43.36 26.05 -27.85
C GLY A 288 42.20 26.00 -28.84
N GLY A 289 40.98 26.32 -28.38
CA GLY A 289 39.76 26.31 -29.20
C GLY A 289 39.18 24.92 -29.48
N THR A 290 39.60 23.87 -28.76
CA THR A 290 38.97 22.54 -28.80
C THR A 290 38.77 21.98 -27.39
N LEU A 291 38.05 20.86 -27.29
CA LEU A 291 37.80 20.14 -26.04
C LEU A 291 38.66 18.89 -25.96
N THR A 292 39.44 18.78 -24.89
CA THR A 292 40.33 17.63 -24.61
C THR A 292 39.97 16.99 -23.28
N PRO A 293 40.20 15.68 -23.04
CA PRO A 293 39.97 15.08 -21.72
C PRO A 293 40.75 15.83 -20.64
N ARG A 294 40.08 16.25 -19.56
CA ARG A 294 40.71 17.02 -18.47
C ARG A 294 41.82 16.16 -17.82
N PRO A 295 43.10 16.57 -17.84
CA PRO A 295 44.14 15.86 -17.11
C PRO A 295 43.92 16.09 -15.61
N MET A 296 43.53 15.04 -14.88
CA MET A 296 43.42 15.10 -13.43
C MET A 296 44.81 15.21 -12.78
N ALA A 297 45.04 16.30 -12.04
CA ALA A 297 46.25 16.43 -11.23
C ALA A 297 46.25 15.34 -10.14
N PRO A 298 47.39 14.68 -9.85
CA PRO A 298 47.46 13.62 -8.84
C PRO A 298 46.96 14.06 -7.46
N ASP A 299 47.13 15.35 -7.15
CA ASP A 299 46.81 15.95 -5.86
C ASP A 299 45.33 16.38 -5.75
N THR A 300 44.58 16.42 -6.85
CA THR A 300 43.13 16.73 -6.88
C THR A 300 42.25 15.52 -7.20
N ALA A 301 42.86 14.38 -7.53
CA ALA A 301 42.16 13.17 -7.95
C ALA A 301 41.63 12.35 -6.76
N GLY A 302 40.42 11.79 -6.92
CA GLY A 302 39.71 11.02 -5.90
C GLY A 302 38.95 11.91 -4.90
N LEU A 303 38.65 11.34 -3.74
CA LEU A 303 37.90 12.01 -2.68
C LEU A 303 38.84 12.77 -1.73
N GLN A 304 38.46 13.98 -1.36
CA GLN A 304 39.07 14.75 -0.28
C GLN A 304 37.98 15.29 0.65
N VAL A 305 38.16 15.06 1.94
CA VAL A 305 37.32 15.62 2.99
C VAL A 305 38.23 16.49 3.85
N LEU A 306 37.89 17.77 3.99
CA LEU A 306 38.74 18.79 4.60
C LEU A 306 37.96 19.50 5.70
N GLY A 307 38.33 19.27 6.96
CA GLY A 307 37.74 19.92 8.13
C GLY A 307 36.24 19.67 8.34
N ALA A 308 35.70 18.55 7.84
CA ALA A 308 34.26 18.36 7.78
C ALA A 308 33.62 18.25 9.17
N GLY A 309 32.75 19.22 9.48
CA GLY A 309 31.93 19.29 10.68
C GLY A 309 30.45 19.31 10.34
N LEU A 310 29.62 18.77 11.24
CA LEU A 310 28.16 18.77 11.11
C LEU A 310 27.50 18.95 12.47
N GLU A 311 26.67 19.98 12.59
CA GLU A 311 25.87 20.26 13.79
C GLU A 311 24.38 20.21 13.44
N VAL A 312 23.59 19.55 14.29
CA VAL A 312 22.15 19.33 14.09
C VAL A 312 21.43 19.43 15.42
N ASP A 313 20.42 20.32 15.53
CA ASP A 313 19.62 20.53 16.75
C ASP A 313 20.51 20.71 18.02
N ASP A 314 21.51 21.60 17.95
CA ASP A 314 22.53 21.89 18.98
C ASP A 314 23.43 20.69 19.38
N ALA A 315 23.48 19.63 18.56
CA ALA A 315 24.38 18.48 18.74
C ALA A 315 25.39 18.35 17.60
N THR A 316 26.69 18.41 17.92
CA THR A 316 27.79 18.12 17.00
C THR A 316 27.83 16.61 16.68
N LEU A 317 27.64 16.25 15.42
CA LEU A 317 27.62 14.86 14.91
C LEU A 317 28.93 14.45 14.22
N LEU A 318 29.67 15.43 13.68
CA LEU A 318 31.01 15.31 13.10
C LEU A 318 31.82 16.54 13.48
N SER A 319 33.11 16.37 13.76
CA SER A 319 34.02 17.43 14.20
C SER A 319 35.39 17.23 13.57
N ASP A 320 35.81 18.18 12.73
CA ASP A 320 37.12 18.22 12.06
C ASP A 320 37.56 16.88 11.45
N VAL A 321 36.68 16.29 10.63
CA VAL A 321 37.01 15.07 9.90
C VAL A 321 37.76 15.42 8.62
N SER A 322 39.04 15.06 8.57
CA SER A 322 39.91 15.27 7.42
C SER A 322 40.52 13.94 6.94
N PHE A 323 40.34 13.59 5.67
CA PHE A 323 41.03 12.46 5.02
C PHE A 323 40.94 12.56 3.49
N THR A 324 41.83 11.84 2.80
CA THR A 324 41.76 11.65 1.34
C THR A 324 41.60 10.17 0.99
N ALA A 325 40.99 9.86 -0.16
CA ALA A 325 40.92 8.52 -0.73
C ALA A 325 41.15 8.61 -2.24
N ARG A 326 42.31 8.14 -2.70
CA ARG A 326 42.79 8.27 -4.09
C ARG A 326 42.04 7.34 -5.05
N PRO A 327 42.01 7.61 -6.36
CA PRO A 327 41.55 6.65 -7.37
C PRO A 327 42.31 5.34 -7.20
N GLY A 328 41.60 4.22 -7.29
CA GLY A 328 42.17 2.91 -7.03
C GLY A 328 42.20 2.47 -5.56
N SER A 329 41.79 3.31 -4.61
CA SER A 329 41.86 2.98 -3.18
C SER A 329 40.58 2.35 -2.60
N LEU A 330 40.77 1.36 -1.73
CA LEU A 330 39.75 0.80 -0.83
C LEU A 330 39.99 1.35 0.58
N THR A 331 39.11 2.24 1.03
CA THR A 331 39.18 2.89 2.34
C THR A 331 38.10 2.34 3.27
N ALA A 332 38.49 1.73 4.40
CA ALA A 332 37.56 1.27 5.42
C ALA A 332 37.26 2.37 6.47
N VAL A 333 35.99 2.68 6.69
CA VAL A 333 35.53 3.57 7.76
C VAL A 333 35.05 2.72 8.93
N ILE A 334 35.76 2.79 10.05
CA ILE A 334 35.51 2.00 11.25
C ILE A 334 35.37 2.90 12.49
N GLY A 335 34.92 2.31 13.61
CA GLY A 335 34.71 3.02 14.85
C GLY A 335 33.53 2.47 15.65
N PRO A 336 33.41 2.82 16.94
CA PRO A 336 32.31 2.42 17.81
C PRO A 336 30.91 2.73 17.26
N SER A 337 29.88 2.14 17.86
CA SER A 337 28.50 2.58 17.59
C SER A 337 28.32 4.03 18.04
N GLY A 338 27.63 4.85 17.24
CA GLY A 338 27.47 6.29 17.50
C GLY A 338 28.67 7.17 17.10
N ALA A 339 29.78 6.63 16.61
CA ALA A 339 30.97 7.39 16.18
C ALA A 339 30.82 8.15 14.84
N GLY A 340 29.60 8.51 14.42
CA GLY A 340 29.39 9.31 13.20
C GLY A 340 29.59 8.63 11.84
N LYS A 341 29.99 7.34 11.76
CA LYS A 341 30.28 6.63 10.48
C LYS A 341 29.20 6.81 9.40
N SER A 342 27.95 6.45 9.72
CA SER A 342 26.80 6.57 8.80
C SER A 342 26.35 8.03 8.57
N THR A 343 26.91 9.00 9.31
CA THR A 343 26.74 10.43 9.08
C THR A 343 27.77 10.91 8.07
N LEU A 344 29.05 10.53 8.24
CA LEU A 344 30.14 10.87 7.33
C LEU A 344 29.87 10.40 5.91
N ILE A 345 29.43 9.15 5.71
CA ILE A 345 29.12 8.66 4.35
C ILE A 345 27.90 9.32 3.70
N LYS A 346 26.99 9.93 4.48
CA LYS A 346 25.88 10.73 3.94
C LYS A 346 26.34 12.12 3.55
N LEU A 347 27.31 12.68 4.27
CA LEU A 347 27.99 13.91 3.92
C LEU A 347 28.79 13.72 2.63
N VAL A 348 29.73 12.78 2.61
CA VAL A 348 30.51 12.41 1.41
C VAL A 348 29.63 11.95 0.23
N GLY A 349 28.44 11.41 0.50
CA GLY A 349 27.44 11.04 -0.52
C GLY A 349 26.56 12.20 -1.03
N GLY A 350 26.79 13.44 -0.58
CA GLY A 350 26.00 14.62 -0.95
C GLY A 350 24.58 14.66 -0.37
N ALA A 351 24.21 13.73 0.51
CA ALA A 351 22.85 13.63 1.07
C ALA A 351 22.59 14.55 2.28
N ILE A 352 23.65 15.05 2.92
CA ILE A 352 23.62 16.04 4.01
C ILE A 352 24.78 17.01 3.77
N ALA A 353 24.57 18.31 3.73
CA ALA A 353 25.65 19.29 3.60
C ALA A 353 26.44 19.43 4.93
N PRO A 354 27.77 19.67 4.90
CA PRO A 354 28.53 20.06 6.08
C PRO A 354 28.03 21.38 6.68
N THR A 355 28.19 21.54 7.99
CA THR A 355 28.07 22.85 8.68
C THR A 355 29.40 23.61 8.63
N ALA A 356 30.52 22.89 8.56
CA ALA A 356 31.87 23.43 8.42
C ALA A 356 32.75 22.49 7.59
N GLY A 357 33.79 23.04 6.94
CA GLY A 357 34.65 22.27 6.03
C GLY A 357 33.98 21.93 4.70
N LEU A 358 34.64 21.06 3.92
CA LEU A 358 34.28 20.77 2.53
C LEU A 358 34.54 19.29 2.17
N ALA A 359 33.73 18.76 1.24
CA ALA A 359 33.97 17.48 0.57
C ALA A 359 34.12 17.70 -0.95
N VAL A 360 35.29 17.36 -1.49
CA VAL A 360 35.66 17.51 -2.91
C VAL A 360 35.87 16.13 -3.52
N PHE A 361 35.40 15.91 -4.74
CA PHE A 361 35.68 14.69 -5.50
C PHE A 361 36.12 15.02 -6.93
N ASP A 362 37.29 14.52 -7.35
CA ASP A 362 37.93 14.82 -8.66
C ASP A 362 38.01 16.34 -8.96
N GLY A 363 38.19 17.15 -7.91
CA GLY A 363 38.24 18.62 -7.99
C GLY A 363 36.89 19.34 -8.03
N HIS A 364 35.76 18.63 -7.86
CA HIS A 364 34.40 19.19 -7.80
C HIS A 364 33.83 19.18 -6.38
N ASP A 365 33.10 20.22 -5.98
CA ASP A 365 32.40 20.26 -4.69
C ASP A 365 31.18 19.34 -4.72
N VAL A 366 31.15 18.33 -3.83
CA VAL A 366 30.08 17.32 -3.77
C VAL A 366 28.70 17.94 -3.50
N HIS A 367 28.65 19.08 -2.82
CA HIS A 367 27.43 19.75 -2.38
C HIS A 367 27.04 20.91 -3.29
N ALA A 368 27.98 21.79 -3.64
CA ALA A 368 27.70 22.91 -4.56
C ALA A 368 27.42 22.41 -5.99
N GLU A 369 28.11 21.36 -6.45
CA GLU A 369 27.95 20.77 -7.79
C GLU A 369 27.13 19.47 -7.77
N TYR A 370 26.26 19.28 -6.77
CA TYR A 370 25.50 18.04 -6.57
C TYR A 370 24.77 17.51 -7.81
N ALA A 371 24.34 18.41 -8.71
CA ALA A 371 23.60 18.05 -9.92
C ALA A 371 24.42 17.24 -10.95
N SER A 372 25.71 17.55 -11.12
CA SER A 372 26.67 16.75 -11.91
C SER A 372 27.27 15.62 -11.06
N MET A 373 27.51 15.85 -9.77
CA MET A 373 28.17 14.88 -8.89
C MET A 373 27.33 13.64 -8.56
N ARG A 374 26.00 13.75 -8.47
CA ARG A 374 25.10 12.63 -8.07
C ARG A 374 25.17 11.36 -8.94
N SER A 375 25.76 11.41 -10.15
CA SER A 375 25.93 10.22 -11.01
C SER A 375 27.31 9.58 -10.91
N ARG A 376 28.31 10.36 -10.47
CA ARG A 376 29.67 9.91 -10.18
C ARG A 376 29.77 9.18 -8.84
N ILE A 377 28.82 9.43 -7.93
CA ILE A 377 28.76 8.85 -6.58
C ILE A 377 27.66 7.79 -6.52
N GLY A 378 28.06 6.51 -6.36
CA GLY A 378 27.15 5.39 -6.11
C GLY A 378 27.09 5.06 -4.62
N MET A 379 25.90 5.03 -4.02
CA MET A 379 25.71 4.69 -2.60
C MET A 379 24.94 3.38 -2.43
N VAL A 380 25.55 2.41 -1.74
CA VAL A 380 24.97 1.10 -1.43
C VAL A 380 24.62 1.05 0.07
N PRO A 381 23.34 1.07 0.46
CA PRO A 381 22.95 1.03 1.88
C PRO A 381 23.20 -0.36 2.50
N GLN A 382 23.08 -0.43 3.84
CA GLN A 382 23.17 -1.67 4.62
C GLN A 382 22.17 -2.73 4.12
N ASP A 383 20.88 -2.40 4.10
CA ASP A 383 19.81 -3.26 3.58
C ASP A 383 19.90 -3.47 2.05
N ASP A 384 19.56 -4.69 1.59
CA ASP A 384 19.40 -5.02 0.17
C ASP A 384 18.13 -4.36 -0.43
N VAL A 385 18.22 -3.08 -0.79
CA VAL A 385 17.09 -2.31 -1.38
C VAL A 385 16.88 -2.66 -2.86
N VAL A 386 16.36 -3.87 -3.11
CA VAL A 386 16.07 -4.45 -4.44
C VAL A 386 14.73 -5.20 -4.44
N HIS A 387 14.06 -5.33 -5.60
CA HIS A 387 12.81 -6.10 -5.68
C HIS A 387 13.06 -7.62 -5.62
N PRO A 388 12.73 -8.32 -4.51
CA PRO A 388 13.18 -9.69 -4.28
C PRO A 388 12.50 -10.73 -5.20
N ARG A 389 11.32 -10.41 -5.73
CA ARG A 389 10.53 -11.28 -6.61
C ARG A 389 11.02 -11.31 -8.06
N LEU A 390 11.80 -10.32 -8.51
CA LEU A 390 12.33 -10.26 -9.87
C LEU A 390 13.57 -11.15 -10.04
N THR A 391 13.91 -11.46 -11.30
CA THR A 391 15.24 -11.99 -11.63
C THR A 391 16.28 -10.88 -11.66
N VAL A 392 17.56 -11.22 -11.50
CA VAL A 392 18.66 -10.23 -11.54
C VAL A 392 18.63 -9.39 -12.81
N ASP A 393 18.50 -10.04 -13.97
CA ASP A 393 18.33 -9.41 -15.30
C ASP A 393 17.15 -8.42 -15.34
N GLN A 394 16.02 -8.76 -14.73
CA GLN A 394 14.82 -7.91 -14.73
C GLN A 394 15.01 -6.69 -13.85
N ALA A 395 15.59 -6.85 -12.65
CA ALA A 395 15.88 -5.73 -11.75
C ALA A 395 16.86 -4.74 -12.40
N LEU A 396 17.98 -5.23 -12.93
CA LEU A 396 18.98 -4.39 -13.59
C LEU A 396 18.43 -3.72 -14.86
N ARG A 397 17.63 -4.41 -15.69
CA ARG A 397 17.01 -3.78 -16.88
C ARG A 397 16.01 -2.68 -16.52
N TYR A 398 15.17 -2.87 -15.50
CA TYR A 398 14.24 -1.82 -15.07
C TYR A 398 14.99 -0.63 -14.46
N ALA A 399 16.05 -0.88 -13.68
CA ALA A 399 16.92 0.18 -13.19
C ALA A 399 17.63 0.92 -14.34
N ALA A 400 18.16 0.22 -15.33
CA ALA A 400 18.78 0.79 -16.52
C ALA A 400 17.78 1.60 -17.37
N GLU A 401 16.51 1.19 -17.47
CA GLU A 401 15.47 1.99 -18.13
C GLU A 401 15.11 3.30 -17.38
N LEU A 402 15.36 3.37 -16.07
CA LEU A 402 15.09 4.56 -15.24
C LEU A 402 16.32 5.46 -15.03
N ARG A 403 17.54 4.87 -15.02
CA ARG A 403 18.79 5.56 -14.74
C ARG A 403 19.57 5.99 -15.99
N LEU A 404 19.51 5.22 -17.08
CA LEU A 404 20.22 5.55 -18.32
C LEU A 404 19.38 6.48 -19.23
N PRO A 405 20.02 7.25 -20.12
CA PRO A 405 19.35 8.15 -21.04
C PRO A 405 18.19 7.48 -21.82
N PRO A 406 17.07 8.20 -22.04
CA PRO A 406 15.95 7.74 -22.87
C PRO A 406 16.36 7.35 -24.31
N ASP A 407 17.42 7.91 -24.88
CA ASP A 407 17.92 7.59 -26.21
C ASP A 407 18.82 6.35 -26.29
N THR A 408 19.23 5.78 -25.14
CA THR A 408 19.92 4.49 -25.06
C THR A 408 18.99 3.38 -25.57
N THR A 409 19.45 2.57 -26.53
CA THR A 409 18.60 1.53 -27.14
C THR A 409 18.43 0.31 -26.22
N ARG A 410 17.52 -0.60 -26.58
CA ARG A 410 17.36 -1.86 -25.82
C ARG A 410 18.58 -2.79 -25.93
N ALA A 411 19.39 -2.67 -26.99
CA ALA A 411 20.64 -3.39 -27.15
C ALA A 411 21.73 -2.79 -26.25
N ASP A 412 21.99 -1.48 -26.39
CA ASP A 412 22.93 -0.72 -25.54
C ASP A 412 22.65 -0.94 -24.03
N ARG A 413 21.38 -0.88 -23.59
CA ARG A 413 21.02 -1.16 -22.19
C ARG A 413 21.31 -2.61 -21.78
N GLY A 414 21.21 -3.55 -22.71
CA GLY A 414 21.55 -4.95 -22.49
C GLY A 414 23.06 -5.14 -22.29
N GLU A 415 23.87 -4.50 -23.12
CA GLU A 415 25.34 -4.53 -23.02
C GLU A 415 25.85 -3.91 -21.71
N VAL A 416 25.27 -2.78 -21.26
CA VAL A 416 25.59 -2.19 -19.95
C VAL A 416 25.24 -3.15 -18.80
N VAL A 417 24.05 -3.77 -18.84
CA VAL A 417 23.64 -4.75 -17.82
C VAL A 417 24.55 -5.97 -17.82
N ASP A 418 24.96 -6.44 -18.99
CA ASP A 418 25.76 -7.66 -19.13
C ASP A 418 27.21 -7.42 -18.69
N ARG A 419 27.80 -6.27 -19.03
CA ARG A 419 29.12 -5.84 -18.50
C ARG A 419 29.15 -5.77 -16.98
N VAL A 420 28.12 -5.19 -16.35
CA VAL A 420 28.00 -5.10 -14.89
C VAL A 420 27.77 -6.46 -14.23
N LEU A 421 27.09 -7.39 -14.92
CA LEU A 421 26.94 -8.77 -14.45
C LEU A 421 28.25 -9.56 -14.53
N ASP A 422 29.04 -9.36 -15.59
CA ASP A 422 30.35 -10.00 -15.75
C ASP A 422 31.35 -9.45 -14.71
N GLU A 423 31.42 -8.13 -14.53
CA GLU A 423 32.29 -7.44 -13.56
C GLU A 423 32.06 -7.89 -12.10
N LEU A 424 30.84 -8.32 -11.75
CA LEU A 424 30.47 -8.77 -10.40
C LEU A 424 30.35 -10.30 -10.28
N GLU A 425 30.75 -11.05 -11.31
CA GLU A 425 30.64 -12.51 -11.42
C GLU A 425 29.21 -13.02 -11.17
N LEU A 426 28.20 -12.30 -11.67
CA LEU A 426 26.77 -12.59 -11.50
C LEU A 426 26.08 -13.18 -12.74
N THR A 427 26.80 -13.32 -13.86
CA THR A 427 26.23 -13.72 -15.16
C THR A 427 25.54 -15.09 -15.14
N GLN A 428 26.10 -16.08 -14.43
CA GLN A 428 25.45 -17.38 -14.19
C GLN A 428 24.17 -17.30 -13.33
N HIS A 429 23.94 -16.17 -12.64
CA HIS A 429 22.75 -15.91 -11.83
C HIS A 429 21.77 -14.92 -12.46
N LYS A 430 22.05 -14.38 -13.66
CA LYS A 430 21.22 -13.45 -14.45
C LYS A 430 19.72 -13.81 -14.48
N LYS A 431 19.39 -15.08 -14.68
CA LYS A 431 18.00 -15.60 -14.75
C LYS A 431 17.42 -16.07 -13.41
N LYS A 432 18.20 -16.09 -12.33
CA LYS A 432 17.78 -16.52 -10.99
C LYS A 432 17.01 -15.39 -10.30
N ARG A 433 16.01 -15.74 -9.48
CA ARG A 433 15.27 -14.77 -8.64
C ARG A 433 16.16 -14.28 -7.50
N ILE A 434 16.04 -13.00 -7.17
CA ILE A 434 16.82 -12.35 -6.11
C ILE A 434 16.54 -13.00 -4.75
N ASP A 435 15.29 -13.37 -4.47
CA ASP A 435 14.89 -14.12 -3.25
C ASP A 435 15.42 -15.56 -3.14
N LYS A 436 16.21 -16.04 -4.11
CA LYS A 436 16.89 -17.35 -4.09
C LYS A 436 18.42 -17.24 -4.10
N LEU A 437 18.98 -16.03 -4.08
CA LEU A 437 20.42 -15.78 -4.00
C LEU A 437 20.94 -15.90 -2.56
N SER A 438 22.22 -16.26 -2.40
CA SER A 438 22.91 -16.18 -1.09
C SER A 438 23.04 -14.70 -0.64
N GLY A 439 23.43 -14.47 0.63
CA GLY A 439 23.62 -13.11 1.16
C GLY A 439 24.59 -12.28 0.31
N GLY A 440 25.82 -12.76 0.13
CA GLY A 440 26.84 -12.09 -0.70
C GLY A 440 26.41 -11.92 -2.16
N GLN A 441 25.67 -12.88 -2.74
CA GLN A 441 25.11 -12.74 -4.10
C GLN A 441 24.07 -11.62 -4.18
N ARG A 442 23.20 -11.45 -3.17
CA ARG A 442 22.26 -10.31 -3.14
C ARG A 442 22.98 -8.98 -2.94
N LYS A 443 23.99 -8.92 -2.06
CA LYS A 443 24.78 -7.69 -1.90
C LYS A 443 25.48 -7.30 -3.20
N ARG A 444 26.04 -8.26 -3.94
CA ARG A 444 26.56 -8.03 -5.31
C ARG A 444 25.48 -7.46 -6.24
N VAL A 445 24.23 -7.93 -6.20
CA VAL A 445 23.13 -7.30 -6.97
C VAL A 445 22.82 -5.87 -6.48
N SER A 446 22.88 -5.62 -5.17
CA SER A 446 22.70 -4.27 -4.60
C SER A 446 23.79 -3.28 -5.07
N VAL A 447 25.03 -3.75 -5.26
CA VAL A 447 26.15 -3.01 -5.89
C VAL A 447 25.93 -2.85 -7.40
N ALA A 448 25.55 -3.92 -8.10
CA ALA A 448 25.27 -3.92 -9.55
C ALA A 448 24.28 -2.82 -9.95
N MET A 449 23.25 -2.59 -9.13
CA MET A 449 22.25 -1.54 -9.36
C MET A 449 22.83 -0.12 -9.34
N GLU A 450 23.91 0.14 -8.60
CA GLU A 450 24.63 1.41 -8.64
C GLU A 450 25.65 1.47 -9.79
N LEU A 451 26.34 0.37 -10.10
CA LEU A 451 27.32 0.33 -11.20
C LEU A 451 26.71 0.55 -12.61
N LEU A 452 25.38 0.46 -12.76
CA LEU A 452 24.68 0.77 -14.02
C LEU A 452 24.96 2.20 -14.56
N THR A 453 25.33 3.15 -13.70
CA THR A 453 25.67 4.53 -14.11
C THR A 453 27.18 4.81 -14.13
N GLY A 454 28.02 3.79 -13.97
CA GLY A 454 29.48 3.91 -13.96
C GLY A 454 30.05 4.91 -12.95
N PRO A 455 29.67 4.87 -11.65
CA PRO A 455 30.19 5.79 -10.66
C PRO A 455 31.69 5.59 -10.40
N SER A 456 32.43 6.69 -10.28
CA SER A 456 33.85 6.74 -9.93
C SER A 456 34.10 6.62 -8.42
N LEU A 457 33.14 7.09 -7.60
CA LEU A 457 33.11 6.94 -6.14
C LEU A 457 32.01 5.94 -5.76
N LEU A 458 32.38 4.83 -5.12
CA LEU A 458 31.44 3.84 -4.60
C LEU A 458 31.51 3.81 -3.06
N ILE A 459 30.37 4.11 -2.43
CA ILE A 459 30.24 4.17 -0.97
C ILE A 459 29.33 3.04 -0.52
N LEU A 460 29.78 2.20 0.41
CA LEU A 460 29.02 1.07 0.94
C LEU A 460 28.85 1.17 2.45
N ASP A 461 27.60 1.18 2.91
CA ASP A 461 27.25 1.06 4.33
C ASP A 461 27.12 -0.42 4.68
N GLU A 462 27.94 -0.90 5.61
CA GLU A 462 27.92 -2.27 6.16
C GLU A 462 27.68 -3.40 5.13
N PRO A 463 28.51 -3.54 4.07
CA PRO A 463 28.24 -4.49 3.00
C PRO A 463 28.39 -5.97 3.38
N THR A 464 29.02 -6.25 4.52
CA THR A 464 29.36 -7.59 5.00
C THR A 464 28.55 -8.01 6.23
N SER A 465 27.67 -7.13 6.72
CA SER A 465 26.84 -7.36 7.91
C SER A 465 25.82 -8.48 7.67
N GLY A 466 25.73 -9.42 8.61
CA GLY A 466 24.87 -10.60 8.51
C GLY A 466 25.30 -11.66 7.48
N LEU A 467 26.53 -11.60 6.95
CA LEU A 467 27.12 -12.64 6.12
C LEU A 467 27.95 -13.63 6.95
N ASP A 468 28.07 -14.87 6.47
CA ASP A 468 29.09 -15.79 7.00
C ASP A 468 30.51 -15.33 6.56
N PRO A 469 31.58 -15.75 7.25
CA PRO A 469 32.94 -15.29 6.96
C PRO A 469 33.44 -15.58 5.53
N ALA A 470 32.92 -16.62 4.87
CA ALA A 470 33.32 -16.92 3.50
C ALA A 470 32.65 -15.97 2.50
N LEU A 471 31.37 -15.62 2.72
CA LEU A 471 30.66 -14.61 1.95
C LEU A 471 31.16 -13.17 2.24
N ASP A 472 31.54 -12.85 3.49
CA ASP A 472 32.22 -11.59 3.85
C ASP A 472 33.47 -11.40 2.98
N ARG A 473 34.38 -12.38 2.98
CA ARG A 473 35.59 -12.36 2.14
C ARG A 473 35.28 -12.22 0.64
N GLN A 474 34.25 -12.89 0.13
CA GLN A 474 33.85 -12.78 -1.29
C GLN A 474 33.29 -11.41 -1.68
N VAL A 475 32.71 -10.67 -0.72
CA VAL A 475 32.28 -9.27 -0.92
C VAL A 475 33.50 -8.35 -0.83
N MET A 476 34.35 -8.47 0.19
CA MET A 476 35.56 -7.65 0.31
C MET A 476 36.54 -7.81 -0.86
N SER A 477 36.71 -9.03 -1.40
CA SER A 477 37.50 -9.25 -2.62
C SER A 477 36.91 -8.57 -3.85
N MET A 478 35.58 -8.55 -3.98
CA MET A 478 34.89 -7.84 -5.07
C MET A 478 35.04 -6.32 -4.93
N LEU A 479 34.98 -5.77 -3.71
CA LEU A 479 35.26 -4.35 -3.47
C LEU A 479 36.71 -3.96 -3.78
N ARG A 480 37.67 -4.82 -3.45
CA ARG A 480 39.08 -4.68 -3.84
C ARG A 480 39.24 -4.66 -5.36
N GLN A 481 38.62 -5.60 -6.08
CA GLN A 481 38.63 -5.61 -7.56
C GLN A 481 38.00 -4.36 -8.19
N LEU A 482 36.88 -3.86 -7.64
CA LEU A 482 36.26 -2.61 -8.11
C LEU A 482 37.16 -1.39 -7.90
N ALA A 483 37.93 -1.37 -6.80
CA ALA A 483 38.98 -0.39 -6.57
C ALA A 483 40.14 -0.58 -7.55
N ASP A 484 40.65 -1.80 -7.75
CA ASP A 484 41.74 -2.11 -8.71
C ASP A 484 41.41 -1.67 -10.15
N ALA A 485 40.13 -1.62 -10.51
CA ALA A 485 39.61 -1.05 -11.77
C ALA A 485 39.62 0.51 -11.83
N GLY A 486 40.24 1.18 -10.86
CA GLY A 486 40.45 2.64 -10.79
C GLY A 486 39.47 3.43 -9.93
N ARG A 487 38.43 2.80 -9.36
CA ARG A 487 37.40 3.51 -8.56
C ARG A 487 37.92 3.86 -7.16
N VAL A 488 37.34 4.90 -6.57
CA VAL A 488 37.45 5.16 -5.13
C VAL A 488 36.36 4.36 -4.43
N VAL A 489 36.73 3.47 -3.49
CA VAL A 489 35.77 2.64 -2.76
C VAL A 489 35.85 2.92 -1.27
N LEU A 490 34.76 3.45 -0.69
CA LEU A 490 34.61 3.64 0.75
C LEU A 490 33.69 2.56 1.31
N VAL A 491 34.15 1.86 2.35
CA VAL A 491 33.37 0.81 3.02
C VAL A 491 33.25 1.09 4.52
N VAL A 492 32.03 1.37 5.01
CA VAL A 492 31.75 1.33 6.44
C VAL A 492 31.65 -0.13 6.87
N THR A 493 32.45 -0.54 7.85
CA THR A 493 32.43 -1.92 8.35
C THR A 493 32.55 -2.01 9.86
N HIS A 494 31.86 -3.00 10.41
CA HIS A 494 32.05 -3.49 11.78
C HIS A 494 32.86 -4.81 11.82
N SER A 495 33.06 -5.46 10.66
CA SER A 495 33.96 -6.62 10.51
C SER A 495 35.41 -6.12 10.37
N LEU A 496 36.26 -6.54 11.30
CA LEU A 496 37.68 -6.19 11.37
C LEU A 496 38.58 -7.18 10.61
N THR A 497 38.03 -8.36 10.28
CA THR A 497 38.73 -9.55 9.77
C THR A 497 39.52 -9.28 8.48
N TYR A 498 39.03 -8.38 7.63
CA TYR A 498 39.56 -8.14 6.29
C TYR A 498 40.08 -6.71 6.08
N LEU A 499 40.33 -5.95 7.16
CA LEU A 499 40.89 -4.60 7.05
C LEU A 499 42.25 -4.56 6.35
N ASN A 500 43.04 -5.64 6.44
CA ASN A 500 44.33 -5.77 5.72
C ASN A 500 44.19 -5.85 4.18
N MET A 501 42.96 -5.90 3.64
CA MET A 501 42.69 -5.78 2.20
C MET A 501 42.46 -4.33 1.75
N CYS A 502 42.33 -3.40 2.71
CA CYS A 502 42.09 -1.98 2.47
C CYS A 502 43.43 -1.24 2.44
N ASP A 503 43.58 -0.26 1.55
CA ASP A 503 44.80 0.56 1.48
C ASP A 503 44.84 1.57 2.63
N GLN A 504 43.66 1.92 3.16
CA GLN A 504 43.48 2.92 4.21
C GLN A 504 42.35 2.53 5.16
N VAL A 505 42.52 2.89 6.42
CA VAL A 505 41.52 2.80 7.49
C VAL A 505 41.32 4.20 8.07
N LEU A 506 40.07 4.65 8.11
CA LEU A 506 39.62 5.82 8.85
C LEU A 506 38.90 5.36 10.12
N LEU A 507 39.50 5.62 11.27
CA LEU A 507 38.96 5.33 12.59
C LEU A 507 38.29 6.59 13.17
N LEU A 508 36.98 6.53 13.32
CA LEU A 508 36.19 7.57 13.99
C LEU A 508 35.97 7.24 15.47
N ALA A 509 36.10 8.28 16.30
CA ALA A 509 35.80 8.28 17.72
C ALA A 509 34.35 8.78 17.98
N PRO A 510 33.77 8.50 19.16
CA PRO A 510 32.53 9.14 19.61
C PRO A 510 32.58 10.67 19.48
N GLY A 511 31.46 11.29 19.08
CA GLY A 511 31.41 12.69 18.68
C GLY A 511 31.86 12.96 17.24
N GLY A 512 32.17 11.92 16.46
CA GLY A 512 32.48 12.03 15.03
C GLY A 512 33.83 12.70 14.76
N LYS A 513 34.83 12.36 15.57
CA LYS A 513 36.21 12.89 15.51
C LYS A 513 37.15 11.87 14.89
N THR A 514 38.17 12.30 14.15
CA THR A 514 39.18 11.38 13.59
C THR A 514 40.21 10.99 14.65
N ALA A 515 40.40 9.69 14.88
CA ALA A 515 41.44 9.16 15.79
C ALA A 515 42.62 8.50 15.04
N PHE A 516 42.39 8.04 13.81
CA PHE A 516 43.43 7.54 12.90
C PHE A 516 42.94 7.59 11.45
N ALA A 517 43.81 7.96 10.52
CA ALA A 517 43.59 7.84 9.09
C ALA A 517 44.90 7.43 8.42
N GLY A 518 44.95 6.24 7.82
CA GLY A 518 46.17 5.73 7.16
C GLY A 518 46.12 4.23 6.88
N PRO A 519 47.19 3.63 6.33
CA PRO A 519 47.24 2.20 6.04
C PRO A 519 47.06 1.32 7.28
N PRO A 520 46.37 0.16 7.19
CA PRO A 520 46.14 -0.73 8.33
C PRO A 520 47.44 -1.15 9.06
N ALA A 521 48.53 -1.31 8.31
CA ALA A 521 49.85 -1.67 8.86
C ALA A 521 50.48 -0.59 9.75
N GLN A 522 50.00 0.66 9.70
CA GLN A 522 50.50 1.78 10.52
C GLN A 522 49.67 1.99 11.80
N VAL A 523 48.61 1.20 12.02
CA VAL A 523 47.76 1.30 13.21
C VAL A 523 48.56 1.06 14.50
N GLU A 524 49.49 0.11 14.50
CA GLU A 524 50.31 -0.20 15.68
C GLU A 524 51.24 0.94 16.06
N SER A 525 51.97 1.52 15.08
CA SER A 525 52.83 2.68 15.31
C SER A 525 52.04 3.93 15.69
N ALA A 526 50.76 4.00 15.33
CA ALA A 526 49.88 5.13 15.61
C ALA A 526 49.13 5.03 16.95
N LEU A 527 48.72 3.84 17.39
CA LEU A 527 47.83 3.65 18.55
C LEU A 527 48.44 2.73 19.63
N GLY A 528 49.66 2.23 19.41
CA GLY A 528 50.44 1.45 20.37
C GLY A 528 49.98 0.01 20.56
N THR A 529 49.11 -0.51 19.70
CA THR A 529 48.66 -1.92 19.66
C THR A 529 48.01 -2.23 18.32
N THR A 530 47.93 -3.52 17.96
CA THR A 530 47.11 -4.04 16.85
C THR A 530 45.75 -4.59 17.30
N ASP A 531 45.50 -4.67 18.62
CA ASP A 531 44.22 -5.16 19.14
C ASP A 531 43.14 -4.07 19.03
N TRP A 532 42.22 -4.29 18.09
CA TRP A 532 41.07 -3.42 17.84
C TRP A 532 40.12 -3.26 19.02
N ALA A 533 40.02 -4.25 19.92
CA ALA A 533 39.18 -4.13 21.12
C ALA A 533 39.79 -3.11 22.10
N ASP A 534 41.10 -3.16 22.31
CA ASP A 534 41.84 -2.16 23.09
C ASP A 534 41.80 -0.78 22.42
N ILE A 535 41.97 -0.71 21.10
CA ILE A 535 41.87 0.55 20.33
C ILE A 535 40.50 1.18 20.52
N PHE A 536 39.41 0.45 20.27
CA PHE A 536 38.05 0.97 20.43
C PHE A 536 37.76 1.34 21.89
N SER A 537 38.27 0.59 22.86
CA SER A 537 38.14 0.92 24.28
C SER A 537 38.82 2.25 24.63
N ARG A 538 40.08 2.45 24.21
CA ARG A 538 40.83 3.69 24.41
C ARG A 538 40.14 4.89 23.74
N VAL A 539 39.84 4.76 22.44
CA VAL A 539 39.22 5.82 21.63
C VAL A 539 37.79 6.15 22.07
N SER A 540 37.08 5.21 22.71
CA SER A 540 35.78 5.50 23.34
C SER A 540 35.88 6.15 24.72
N THR A 541 37.00 5.92 25.43
CA THR A 541 37.23 6.44 26.79
C THR A 541 37.73 7.88 26.77
N ASP A 542 38.63 8.21 25.82
CA ASP A 542 39.11 9.57 25.58
C ASP A 542 39.09 9.90 24.07
N PRO A 543 37.91 10.25 23.52
CA PRO A 543 37.78 10.66 22.11
C PRO A 543 38.57 11.94 21.78
N ASP A 544 38.71 12.83 22.76
CA ASP A 544 39.34 14.16 22.61
C ASP A 544 40.86 14.10 22.69
N GLY A 545 41.42 13.20 23.50
CA GLY A 545 42.83 12.84 23.48
C GLY A 545 43.21 12.18 22.16
N ALA A 546 42.51 11.11 21.76
CA ALA A 546 42.78 10.40 20.51
C ALA A 546 42.72 11.30 19.26
N HIS A 547 41.83 12.31 19.27
CA HIS A 547 41.73 13.29 18.19
C HIS A 547 42.87 14.32 18.21
N ARG A 548 43.27 14.84 19.38
CA ARG A 548 44.47 15.70 19.50
C ARG A 548 45.73 14.98 19.06
N ASP A 549 45.94 13.75 19.54
CA ASP A 549 47.07 12.92 19.14
C ASP A 549 47.11 12.74 17.61
N TYR A 550 45.95 12.59 16.96
CA TYR A 550 45.86 12.50 15.50
C TYR A 550 46.28 13.81 14.81
N LEU A 551 45.76 14.95 15.25
CA LEU A 551 46.07 16.28 14.71
C LEU A 551 47.54 16.70 14.93
N GLU A 552 48.15 16.31 16.06
CA GLU A 552 49.58 16.56 16.31
C GLU A 552 50.49 15.83 15.31
N ARG A 553 50.06 14.67 14.79
CA ARG A 553 50.77 13.91 13.75
C ARG A 553 50.41 14.34 12.32
N HIS A 554 49.25 14.98 12.13
CA HIS A 554 48.73 15.43 10.86
C HIS A 554 48.23 16.88 11.01
N PRO A 555 49.14 17.86 11.06
CA PRO A 555 48.76 19.26 11.24
C PRO A 555 47.77 19.68 10.15
N ALA A 556 46.70 20.35 10.59
CA ALA A 556 45.54 20.62 9.75
C ALA A 556 45.92 21.33 8.44
N VAL A 557 45.51 20.74 7.31
CA VAL A 557 45.46 21.46 6.04
C VAL A 557 44.37 22.51 6.19
N VAL A 558 44.75 23.79 6.18
CA VAL A 558 43.80 24.89 6.30
C VAL A 558 42.86 24.86 5.10
N ALA A 559 41.64 24.39 5.31
CA ALA A 559 40.57 24.51 4.33
C ALA A 559 40.29 26.02 4.12
N GLN A 560 40.25 26.46 2.86
CA GLN A 560 39.64 27.74 2.55
C GLN A 560 38.16 27.68 2.96
N GLU A 561 37.68 28.73 3.61
CA GLU A 561 36.25 28.85 3.94
C GLU A 561 35.43 28.71 2.65
N PRO A 562 34.48 27.77 2.56
CA PRO A 562 33.67 27.62 1.37
C PRO A 562 32.84 28.89 1.16
N SER A 563 32.75 29.36 -0.08
CA SER A 563 31.83 30.43 -0.45
C SER A 563 30.39 29.94 -0.25
N LEU A 564 29.77 30.33 0.86
CA LEU A 564 28.40 29.98 1.29
C LEU A 564 27.31 30.63 0.43
N GLU A 565 27.50 30.74 -0.89
CA GLU A 565 26.37 30.98 -1.79
C GLU A 565 25.59 29.68 -1.93
N GLU A 566 24.36 29.67 -1.40
CA GLU A 566 23.38 28.59 -1.55
C GLU A 566 23.04 28.40 -3.04
N THR A 567 23.90 27.70 -3.78
CA THR A 567 23.63 27.32 -5.15
C THR A 567 22.45 26.33 -5.13
N PRO A 568 21.29 26.67 -5.71
CA PRO A 568 20.09 25.86 -5.54
C PRO A 568 20.32 24.49 -6.16
N LEU A 569 20.19 23.44 -5.34
CA LEU A 569 20.30 22.02 -5.72
C LEU A 569 19.67 21.79 -7.10
N GLY A 570 20.54 21.65 -8.10
CA GLY A 570 20.13 21.73 -9.51
C GLY A 570 19.03 20.71 -9.81
N SER A 571 17.99 21.15 -10.52
CA SER A 571 16.82 20.30 -10.77
C SER A 571 17.24 18.99 -11.45
N PRO A 572 16.89 17.81 -10.92
CA PRO A 572 17.35 16.54 -11.46
C PRO A 572 16.88 16.39 -12.92
N PRO A 573 17.70 15.77 -13.80
CA PRO A 573 17.43 15.72 -15.22
C PRO A 573 16.07 15.09 -15.53
N SER A 574 15.26 15.86 -16.27
CA SER A 574 13.85 15.54 -16.49
C SER A 574 13.66 14.50 -17.58
N THR A 575 13.80 13.22 -17.25
CA THR A 575 13.29 12.16 -18.12
C THR A 575 11.76 12.20 -18.19
N SER A 576 11.19 11.91 -19.37
CA SER A 576 9.76 12.11 -19.60
C SER A 576 8.88 11.25 -18.67
N ILE A 577 7.95 11.88 -17.95
CA ILE A 577 7.01 11.26 -17.01
C ILE A 577 6.30 10.05 -17.64
N THR A 578 5.93 10.12 -18.92
CA THR A 578 5.26 9.03 -19.67
C THR A 578 6.11 7.77 -19.81
N ARG A 579 7.43 7.90 -20.03
CA ARG A 579 8.34 6.74 -20.10
C ARG A 579 8.54 6.13 -18.72
N GLN A 580 8.76 6.95 -17.68
CA GLN A 580 8.84 6.48 -16.30
C GLN A 580 7.57 5.70 -15.90
N PHE A 581 6.39 6.25 -16.23
CA PHE A 581 5.09 5.61 -16.02
C PHE A 581 5.03 4.24 -16.70
N LEU A 582 5.39 4.15 -18.00
CA LEU A 582 5.33 2.90 -18.75
C LEU A 582 6.31 1.84 -18.22
N THR A 583 7.50 2.24 -17.80
CA THR A 583 8.49 1.34 -17.18
C THR A 583 8.02 0.84 -15.82
N VAL A 584 7.53 1.72 -14.93
CA VAL A 584 6.99 1.32 -13.63
C VAL A 584 5.72 0.46 -13.79
N ALA A 585 4.83 0.78 -14.74
CA ALA A 585 3.63 -0.02 -15.00
C ALA A 585 3.99 -1.44 -15.49
N ARG A 586 4.92 -1.57 -16.46
CA ARG A 586 5.44 -2.88 -16.89
C ARG A 586 6.09 -3.65 -15.75
N ARG A 587 6.84 -2.97 -14.87
CA ARG A 587 7.41 -3.57 -13.65
C ARG A 587 6.33 -4.05 -12.69
N GLN A 588 5.28 -3.25 -12.42
CA GLN A 588 4.19 -3.61 -11.51
C GLN A 588 3.44 -4.86 -12.00
N VAL A 589 3.07 -4.91 -13.27
CA VAL A 589 2.44 -6.10 -13.88
C VAL A 589 3.35 -7.33 -13.76
N ARG A 590 4.67 -7.14 -13.95
CA ARG A 590 5.65 -8.22 -13.80
C ARG A 590 5.78 -8.71 -12.35
N LEU A 591 5.74 -7.80 -11.37
CA LEU A 591 5.79 -8.11 -9.94
C LEU A 591 4.56 -8.91 -9.49
N ILE A 592 3.36 -8.51 -9.92
CA ILE A 592 2.11 -9.23 -9.65
C ILE A 592 2.20 -10.69 -10.14
N GLY A 593 2.71 -10.92 -11.35
CA GLY A 593 2.89 -12.27 -11.90
C GLY A 593 4.13 -13.04 -11.38
N ALA A 594 5.08 -12.38 -10.71
CA ALA A 594 6.30 -13.01 -10.22
C ALA A 594 6.10 -13.80 -8.92
N ASP A 595 5.16 -13.39 -8.07
CA ASP A 595 4.80 -14.15 -6.88
C ASP A 595 3.66 -15.14 -7.18
N ARG A 596 4.01 -16.37 -7.60
CA ARG A 596 3.03 -17.41 -7.97
C ARG A 596 1.99 -17.69 -6.88
N GLY A 597 2.38 -17.63 -5.60
CA GLY A 597 1.48 -17.92 -4.49
C GLY A 597 0.48 -16.79 -4.28
N TYR A 598 0.96 -15.55 -4.26
CA TYR A 598 0.10 -14.38 -4.14
C TYR A 598 -0.77 -14.16 -5.40
N PHE A 599 -0.23 -14.42 -6.60
CA PHE A 599 -0.96 -14.38 -7.85
C PHE A 599 -2.10 -15.41 -7.88
N LEU A 600 -1.83 -16.67 -7.51
CA LEU A 600 -2.87 -17.71 -7.45
C LEU A 600 -3.94 -17.36 -6.42
N PHE A 601 -3.55 -16.84 -5.26
CA PHE A 601 -4.50 -16.34 -4.26
C PHE A 601 -5.39 -15.22 -4.83
N LEU A 602 -4.80 -14.19 -5.46
CA LEU A 602 -5.55 -13.08 -6.08
C LEU A 602 -6.42 -13.54 -7.27
N ALA A 603 -6.04 -14.58 -7.99
CA ALA A 603 -6.82 -15.12 -9.10
C ALA A 603 -8.02 -15.97 -8.61
N LEU A 604 -7.84 -16.74 -7.54
CA LEU A 604 -8.91 -17.54 -6.93
C LEU A 604 -9.87 -16.69 -6.09
N LEU A 605 -9.39 -15.59 -5.49
CA LEU A 605 -10.20 -14.74 -4.61
C LEU A 605 -11.54 -14.26 -5.22
N PRO A 606 -11.60 -13.67 -6.44
CA PRO A 606 -12.89 -13.30 -7.04
C PRO A 606 -13.79 -14.51 -7.34
N ILE A 607 -13.22 -15.67 -7.67
CA ILE A 607 -14.00 -16.90 -7.88
C ILE A 607 -14.65 -17.35 -6.57
N ILE A 608 -13.90 -17.35 -5.47
CA ILE A 608 -14.40 -17.71 -4.13
C ILE A 608 -15.53 -16.75 -3.71
N LEU A 609 -15.36 -15.44 -3.89
CA LEU A 609 -16.38 -14.45 -3.53
C LEU A 609 -17.64 -14.53 -4.43
N GLY A 610 -17.46 -14.77 -5.72
CA GLY A 610 -18.57 -15.03 -6.65
C GLY A 610 -19.36 -16.29 -6.28
N VAL A 611 -18.67 -17.41 -6.02
CA VAL A 611 -19.31 -18.68 -5.61
C VAL A 611 -19.98 -18.56 -4.24
N LEU A 612 -19.38 -17.84 -3.27
CA LEU A 612 -20.01 -17.57 -1.98
C LEU A 612 -21.33 -16.80 -2.13
N SER A 613 -21.43 -15.94 -3.15
CA SER A 613 -22.66 -15.20 -3.46
C SER A 613 -23.78 -16.09 -4.02
N LEU A 614 -23.46 -17.28 -4.54
CA LEU A 614 -24.46 -18.26 -4.99
C LEU A 614 -25.08 -19.06 -3.83
N VAL A 615 -24.48 -19.03 -2.64
CA VAL A 615 -24.97 -19.73 -1.42
C VAL A 615 -26.21 -19.05 -0.83
N VAL A 616 -26.49 -17.80 -1.20
CA VAL A 616 -27.71 -17.07 -0.77
C VAL A 616 -28.95 -17.87 -1.18
N PRO A 617 -29.88 -18.19 -0.26
CA PRO A 617 -31.07 -18.99 -0.58
C PRO A 617 -32.02 -18.24 -1.52
N GLY A 618 -32.65 -18.97 -2.43
CA GLY A 618 -33.64 -18.45 -3.39
C GLY A 618 -33.29 -18.71 -4.85
N HIS A 619 -34.23 -18.37 -5.73
CA HIS A 619 -34.17 -18.55 -7.18
C HIS A 619 -34.48 -17.27 -7.97
N ALA A 620 -34.81 -16.17 -7.29
CA ALA A 620 -35.11 -14.88 -7.89
C ALA A 620 -33.85 -14.09 -8.27
N GLY A 621 -32.73 -14.33 -7.59
CA GLY A 621 -31.44 -13.68 -7.87
C GLY A 621 -31.50 -12.16 -7.68
N LEU A 622 -31.11 -11.42 -8.72
CA LEU A 622 -31.28 -9.97 -8.81
C LEU A 622 -32.59 -9.56 -9.52
N GLY A 623 -33.47 -10.52 -9.80
CA GLY A 623 -34.82 -10.27 -10.27
C GLY A 623 -35.81 -10.04 -9.13
N ARG A 624 -37.10 -10.03 -9.46
CA ARG A 624 -38.20 -9.86 -8.49
C ARG A 624 -38.29 -11.06 -7.54
N ALA A 625 -38.09 -10.80 -6.24
CA ALA A 625 -38.17 -11.79 -5.17
C ALA A 625 -39.58 -12.39 -5.01
N ASN A 626 -39.62 -13.65 -4.60
CA ASN A 626 -40.83 -14.35 -4.13
C ASN A 626 -40.92 -14.33 -2.60
N THR A 627 -42.08 -14.71 -2.06
CA THR A 627 -42.35 -14.78 -0.61
C THR A 627 -41.31 -15.60 0.16
N ASP A 628 -40.83 -16.68 -0.44
CA ASP A 628 -39.94 -17.65 0.20
C ASP A 628 -38.49 -17.13 0.34
N ALA A 629 -38.13 -16.10 -0.43
CA ALA A 629 -36.79 -15.49 -0.47
C ALA A 629 -36.86 -13.95 -0.57
N ALA A 630 -37.76 -13.34 0.20
CA ALA A 630 -38.13 -11.92 0.15
C ALA A 630 -36.96 -10.89 0.17
N GLY A 631 -35.80 -11.27 0.70
CA GLY A 631 -34.59 -10.44 0.79
C GLY A 631 -33.40 -10.89 -0.07
N GLU A 632 -33.58 -11.87 -0.96
CA GLU A 632 -32.49 -12.43 -1.80
C GLU A 632 -31.71 -11.35 -2.58
N PRO A 633 -32.34 -10.38 -3.30
CA PRO A 633 -31.60 -9.35 -4.03
C PRO A 633 -30.73 -8.47 -3.12
N VAL A 634 -31.24 -8.12 -1.93
CA VAL A 634 -30.51 -7.31 -0.92
C VAL A 634 -29.25 -8.03 -0.46
N GLN A 635 -29.37 -9.33 -0.14
CA GLN A 635 -28.26 -10.14 0.36
C GLN A 635 -27.16 -10.33 -0.70
N ILE A 636 -27.54 -10.53 -1.96
CA ILE A 636 -26.59 -10.63 -3.07
C ILE A 636 -25.87 -9.30 -3.30
N LEU A 637 -26.59 -8.16 -3.33
CA LEU A 637 -25.98 -6.84 -3.51
C LEU A 637 -25.03 -6.46 -2.37
N VAL A 638 -25.40 -6.74 -1.12
CA VAL A 638 -24.52 -6.55 0.04
C VAL A 638 -23.21 -7.31 -0.16
N LEU A 639 -23.29 -8.59 -0.52
CA LEU A 639 -22.13 -9.45 -0.65
C LEU A 639 -21.25 -9.08 -1.86
N LEU A 640 -21.86 -8.71 -3.00
CA LEU A 640 -21.16 -8.16 -4.17
C LEU A 640 -20.40 -6.87 -3.84
N ASN A 641 -21.04 -5.94 -3.13
CA ASN A 641 -20.43 -4.66 -2.75
C ASN A 641 -19.28 -4.85 -1.75
N ILE A 642 -19.45 -5.70 -0.73
CA ILE A 642 -18.37 -6.06 0.21
C ILE A 642 -17.22 -6.77 -0.53
N ALA A 643 -17.53 -7.66 -1.47
CA ALA A 643 -16.52 -8.33 -2.30
C ALA A 643 -15.72 -7.32 -3.14
N ALA A 644 -16.37 -6.33 -3.76
CA ALA A 644 -15.70 -5.25 -4.50
C ALA A 644 -14.74 -4.45 -3.61
N VAL A 645 -15.19 -4.04 -2.41
CA VAL A 645 -14.35 -3.33 -1.43
C VAL A 645 -13.14 -4.17 -0.98
N PHE A 646 -13.37 -5.45 -0.69
CA PHE A 646 -12.32 -6.36 -0.25
C PHE A 646 -11.29 -6.66 -1.35
N LEU A 647 -11.73 -6.93 -2.58
CA LEU A 647 -10.86 -7.14 -3.74
C LEU A 647 -9.97 -5.91 -3.98
N GLY A 648 -10.58 -4.72 -4.05
CA GLY A 648 -9.86 -3.46 -4.25
C GLY A 648 -8.80 -3.21 -3.17
N THR A 649 -9.18 -3.27 -1.88
CA THR A 649 -8.25 -3.04 -0.77
C THR A 649 -7.14 -4.10 -0.69
N ALA A 650 -7.46 -5.39 -0.89
CA ALA A 650 -6.50 -6.48 -0.78
C ALA A 650 -5.40 -6.46 -1.86
N LEU A 651 -5.67 -5.88 -3.04
CA LEU A 651 -4.68 -5.70 -4.12
C LEU A 651 -3.53 -4.75 -3.75
N THR A 652 -3.81 -3.72 -2.96
CA THR A 652 -2.93 -2.54 -2.83
C THR A 652 -2.39 -2.28 -1.43
N ILE A 653 -3.06 -2.79 -0.39
CA ILE A 653 -2.76 -2.40 1.00
C ILE A 653 -1.34 -2.79 1.48
N ARG A 654 -0.70 -3.79 0.85
CA ARG A 654 0.69 -4.20 1.14
C ARG A 654 1.76 -3.51 0.28
N ASP A 655 1.37 -2.80 -0.78
CA ASP A 655 2.25 -2.41 -1.87
C ASP A 655 3.20 -1.25 -1.49
N LEU A 656 2.68 -0.09 -1.10
CA LEU A 656 3.53 1.08 -0.78
C LEU A 656 4.37 0.89 0.49
N VAL A 657 3.85 0.17 1.51
CA VAL A 657 4.63 -0.10 2.73
C VAL A 657 5.81 -1.05 2.45
N GLY A 658 5.62 -2.05 1.58
CA GLY A 658 6.66 -3.02 1.21
C GLY A 658 7.73 -2.44 0.27
N GLU A 659 7.37 -1.50 -0.60
CA GLU A 659 8.29 -0.89 -1.56
C GLU A 659 8.90 0.45 -1.10
N ARG A 660 8.61 0.90 0.13
CA ARG A 660 8.93 2.26 0.59
C ARG A 660 10.41 2.64 0.49
N SER A 661 11.32 1.73 0.81
CA SER A 661 12.78 1.95 0.69
C SER A 661 13.23 1.99 -0.77
N ILE A 662 12.69 1.10 -1.61
CA ILE A 662 12.97 1.03 -3.05
C ILE A 662 12.54 2.32 -3.74
N PHE A 663 11.30 2.78 -3.49
CA PHE A 663 10.80 4.03 -4.03
C PHE A 663 11.66 5.24 -3.64
N GLN A 664 12.15 5.30 -2.39
CA GLN A 664 13.02 6.40 -1.93
C GLN A 664 14.37 6.39 -2.65
N ARG A 665 14.99 5.22 -2.85
CA ARG A 665 16.24 5.07 -3.63
C ARG A 665 16.03 5.46 -5.09
N GLU A 666 14.95 5.03 -5.73
CA GLU A 666 14.65 5.38 -7.12
C GLU A 666 14.30 6.88 -7.29
N GLN A 667 13.64 7.48 -6.31
CA GLN A 667 13.31 8.90 -6.31
C GLN A 667 14.56 9.79 -6.22
N ALA A 668 15.57 9.42 -5.42
CA ALA A 668 16.84 10.13 -5.32
C ALA A 668 17.57 10.21 -6.68
N VAL A 669 17.42 9.19 -7.54
CA VAL A 669 18.07 9.15 -8.86
C VAL A 669 17.23 9.84 -9.96
N GLY A 670 15.96 10.21 -9.68
CA GLY A 670 15.11 11.01 -10.57
C GLY A 670 13.70 10.46 -10.86
N LEU A 671 13.26 9.39 -10.18
CA LEU A 671 11.90 8.86 -10.39
C LEU A 671 10.82 9.84 -9.89
N SER A 672 9.91 10.23 -10.78
CA SER A 672 8.78 11.09 -10.44
C SER A 672 7.76 10.34 -9.58
N ALA A 673 7.50 10.85 -8.38
CA ALA A 673 6.38 10.40 -7.54
C ALA A 673 5.02 10.42 -8.27
N SER A 674 4.87 11.28 -9.30
CA SER A 674 3.68 11.33 -10.16
C SER A 674 3.59 10.10 -11.07
N ALA A 675 4.68 9.75 -11.75
CA ALA A 675 4.75 8.61 -12.65
C ALA A 675 4.54 7.29 -11.90
N TYR A 676 5.21 7.15 -10.75
CA TYR A 676 5.10 5.99 -9.87
C TYR A 676 3.67 5.77 -9.36
N LEU A 677 3.04 6.81 -8.79
CA LEU A 677 1.67 6.70 -8.28
C LEU A 677 0.65 6.43 -9.39
N ALA A 678 0.75 7.15 -10.52
CA ALA A 678 -0.14 6.93 -11.67
C ALA A 678 -0.01 5.50 -12.23
N ALA A 679 1.22 4.98 -12.36
CA ALA A 679 1.46 3.63 -12.85
C ALA A 679 0.80 2.57 -11.95
N LYS A 680 0.92 2.72 -10.62
CA LYS A 680 0.26 1.84 -9.65
C LYS A 680 -1.26 1.95 -9.74
N ILE A 681 -1.83 3.16 -9.72
CA ILE A 681 -3.28 3.36 -9.82
C ILE A 681 -3.83 2.72 -11.08
N VAL A 682 -3.23 2.94 -12.26
CA VAL A 682 -3.72 2.36 -13.52
C VAL A 682 -3.63 0.83 -13.51
N VAL A 683 -2.49 0.24 -13.13
CA VAL A 683 -2.32 -1.21 -13.10
C VAL A 683 -3.28 -1.88 -12.11
N TYR A 684 -3.45 -1.30 -10.91
CA TYR A 684 -4.37 -1.83 -9.91
C TYR A 684 -5.85 -1.60 -10.26
N SER A 685 -6.18 -0.52 -10.96
CA SER A 685 -7.55 -0.28 -11.44
C SER A 685 -7.94 -1.32 -12.49
N CYS A 686 -7.05 -1.63 -13.44
CA CYS A 686 -7.27 -2.72 -14.40
C CYS A 686 -7.41 -4.08 -13.71
N ALA A 687 -6.57 -4.38 -12.70
CA ALA A 687 -6.66 -5.62 -11.93
C ALA A 687 -7.99 -5.73 -11.16
N ALA A 688 -8.42 -4.66 -10.49
CA ALA A 688 -9.69 -4.59 -9.77
C ALA A 688 -10.89 -4.77 -10.73
N ALA A 689 -10.89 -4.06 -11.86
CA ALA A 689 -11.94 -4.20 -12.88
C ALA A 689 -12.06 -5.63 -13.43
N ILE A 690 -10.93 -6.30 -13.70
CA ILE A 690 -10.91 -7.71 -14.14
C ILE A 690 -11.45 -8.64 -13.03
N GLN A 691 -11.01 -8.47 -11.77
CA GLN A 691 -11.50 -9.29 -10.66
C GLN A 691 -13.01 -9.11 -10.44
N THR A 692 -13.52 -7.88 -10.48
CA THR A 692 -14.94 -7.60 -10.36
C THR A 692 -15.75 -8.14 -11.53
N ALA A 693 -15.21 -8.13 -12.77
CA ALA A 693 -15.86 -8.74 -13.93
C ALA A 693 -16.07 -10.25 -13.71
N VAL A 694 -15.09 -10.95 -13.12
CA VAL A 694 -15.21 -12.38 -12.76
C VAL A 694 -16.30 -12.60 -11.71
N VAL A 695 -16.34 -11.79 -10.63
CA VAL A 695 -17.41 -11.89 -9.61
C VAL A 695 -18.79 -11.68 -10.23
N THR A 696 -18.96 -10.61 -11.02
CA THR A 696 -20.24 -10.25 -11.65
C THR A 696 -20.70 -11.34 -12.61
N ALA A 697 -19.80 -11.87 -13.44
CA ALA A 697 -20.10 -12.95 -14.38
C ALA A 697 -20.53 -14.25 -13.68
N ILE A 698 -19.88 -14.63 -12.56
CA ILE A 698 -20.28 -15.82 -11.78
C ILE A 698 -21.68 -15.65 -11.20
N VAL A 699 -22.01 -14.48 -10.64
CA VAL A 699 -23.33 -14.23 -10.05
C VAL A 699 -24.41 -14.17 -11.12
N VAL A 700 -24.18 -13.51 -12.25
CA VAL A 700 -25.13 -13.45 -13.38
C VAL A 700 -25.31 -14.80 -14.08
N ALA A 701 -24.31 -15.70 -14.02
CA ALA A 701 -24.45 -17.07 -14.53
C ALA A 701 -25.17 -18.03 -13.57
N GLY A 702 -25.00 -17.85 -12.25
CA GLY A 702 -25.57 -18.75 -11.23
C GLY A 702 -26.90 -18.28 -10.62
N LYS A 703 -27.27 -17.00 -10.79
CA LYS A 703 -28.51 -16.38 -10.31
C LYS A 703 -29.13 -15.57 -11.44
N ARG A 704 -30.43 -15.26 -11.36
CA ARG A 704 -31.09 -14.46 -12.39
C ARG A 704 -30.51 -13.02 -12.41
N PRO A 705 -30.28 -12.44 -13.60
CA PRO A 705 -29.82 -11.06 -13.77
C PRO A 705 -30.91 -10.03 -13.37
N PRO A 706 -30.57 -8.73 -13.32
CA PRO A 706 -31.53 -7.66 -13.01
C PRO A 706 -32.72 -7.67 -13.97
N ALA A 707 -33.93 -7.55 -13.42
CA ALA A 707 -35.18 -7.70 -14.19
C ALA A 707 -35.72 -6.41 -14.82
N TYR A 708 -35.33 -5.24 -14.31
CA TYR A 708 -36.00 -3.96 -14.59
C TYR A 708 -35.25 -3.03 -15.58
N GLY A 709 -34.13 -3.48 -16.16
CA GLY A 709 -33.25 -2.64 -16.98
C GLY A 709 -32.16 -1.96 -16.14
N GLY A 710 -31.37 -1.07 -16.76
CA GLY A 710 -30.40 -0.22 -16.08
C GLY A 710 -30.96 1.18 -15.86
N ALA A 711 -30.65 1.80 -14.72
CA ALA A 711 -31.16 3.12 -14.34
C ALA A 711 -30.65 4.23 -15.28
N LEU A 712 -29.46 4.08 -15.87
CA LEU A 712 -28.92 5.00 -16.89
C LEU A 712 -29.03 4.44 -18.32
N LEU A 713 -28.72 3.15 -18.50
CA LEU A 713 -28.66 2.53 -19.84
C LEU A 713 -30.04 2.09 -20.38
N GLY A 714 -31.09 2.17 -19.56
CA GLY A 714 -32.47 1.90 -19.93
C GLY A 714 -32.79 0.41 -20.08
N GLU A 715 -33.88 0.11 -20.78
CA GLU A 715 -34.42 -1.24 -20.91
C GLU A 715 -33.41 -2.22 -21.54
N GLY A 716 -33.35 -3.43 -20.97
CA GLY A 716 -32.52 -4.54 -21.45
C GLY A 716 -31.62 -5.14 -20.37
N THR A 717 -31.72 -6.45 -20.16
CA THR A 717 -30.97 -7.21 -19.15
C THR A 717 -29.46 -7.05 -19.30
N ASP A 718 -28.94 -7.11 -20.53
CA ASP A 718 -27.49 -6.98 -20.80
C ASP A 718 -26.96 -5.59 -20.39
N ARG A 719 -27.78 -4.55 -20.57
CA ARG A 719 -27.45 -3.17 -20.19
C ARG A 719 -27.41 -3.01 -18.68
N ALA A 720 -28.40 -3.58 -17.98
CA ALA A 720 -28.42 -3.62 -16.52
C ALA A 720 -27.20 -4.35 -15.93
N VAL A 721 -26.76 -5.45 -16.56
CA VAL A 721 -25.54 -6.19 -16.15
C VAL A 721 -24.27 -5.36 -16.36
N ILE A 722 -24.16 -4.61 -17.47
CA ILE A 722 -23.04 -3.69 -17.71
C ILE A 722 -23.03 -2.57 -16.66
N GLU A 723 -24.18 -1.99 -16.35
CA GLU A 723 -24.31 -0.91 -15.37
C GLU A 723 -23.95 -1.37 -13.95
N LEU A 724 -24.41 -2.58 -13.56
CA LEU A 724 -24.07 -3.25 -12.30
C LEU A 724 -22.57 -3.51 -12.20
N TYR A 725 -21.97 -4.01 -13.28
CA TYR A 725 -20.53 -4.20 -13.38
C TYR A 725 -19.76 -2.88 -13.22
N LEU A 726 -20.19 -1.79 -13.87
CA LEU A 726 -19.52 -0.49 -13.78
C LEU A 726 -19.55 0.08 -12.35
N ALA A 727 -20.68 -0.03 -11.66
CA ALA A 727 -20.82 0.40 -10.27
C ALA A 727 -19.91 -0.40 -9.32
N LEU A 728 -19.90 -1.74 -9.43
CA LEU A 728 -19.01 -2.60 -8.65
C LEU A 728 -17.53 -2.37 -8.99
N ALA A 729 -17.19 -2.17 -10.26
CA ALA A 729 -15.82 -1.97 -10.72
C ALA A 729 -15.27 -0.62 -10.22
N LEU A 730 -16.05 0.46 -10.30
CA LEU A 730 -15.65 1.75 -9.74
C LEU A 730 -15.49 1.67 -8.22
N THR A 731 -16.39 0.99 -7.52
CA THR A 731 -16.29 0.76 -6.06
C THR A 731 -14.99 0.02 -5.69
N ALA A 732 -14.62 -1.02 -6.44
CA ALA A 732 -13.36 -1.74 -6.25
C ALA A 732 -12.13 -0.86 -6.57
N ILE A 733 -12.20 0.00 -7.59
CA ILE A 733 -11.14 0.95 -7.95
C ILE A 733 -10.93 1.98 -6.83
N VAL A 734 -12.00 2.59 -6.30
CA VAL A 734 -11.92 3.53 -5.17
C VAL A 734 -11.30 2.84 -3.95
N SER A 735 -11.73 1.62 -3.67
CA SER A 735 -11.22 0.80 -2.58
C SER A 735 -9.74 0.43 -2.76
N ALA A 736 -9.27 0.26 -4.00
CA ALA A 736 -7.85 0.08 -4.30
C ALA A 736 -7.02 1.35 -4.06
N VAL A 737 -7.53 2.53 -4.39
CA VAL A 737 -6.83 3.81 -4.09
C VAL A 737 -6.82 4.09 -2.58
N ILE A 738 -7.89 3.74 -1.85
CA ILE A 738 -7.92 3.77 -0.38
C ILE A 738 -6.91 2.78 0.21
N GLY A 739 -6.78 1.58 -0.36
CA GLY A 739 -5.75 0.61 0.06
C GLY A 739 -4.32 1.16 -0.12
N LEU A 740 -4.03 1.88 -1.21
CA LEU A 740 -2.76 2.63 -1.34
C LEU A 740 -2.61 3.72 -0.25
N ALA A 741 -3.67 4.46 0.06
CA ALA A 741 -3.64 5.47 1.12
C ALA A 741 -3.32 4.87 2.50
N LEU A 742 -3.93 3.74 2.84
CA LEU A 742 -3.66 2.98 4.07
C LEU A 742 -2.24 2.39 4.06
N SER A 743 -1.77 1.87 2.92
CA SER A 743 -0.40 1.40 2.76
C SER A 743 0.64 2.52 2.98
N SER A 744 0.32 3.76 2.58
CA SER A 744 1.16 4.94 2.85
C SER A 744 1.15 5.43 4.31
N LEU A 745 0.15 4.98 5.10
CA LEU A 745 -0.01 5.27 6.52
C LEU A 745 0.65 4.22 7.43
N ALA A 746 0.66 2.96 6.98
CA ALA A 746 1.25 1.84 7.71
C ALA A 746 2.76 2.04 7.97
N ARG A 747 3.22 1.67 9.16
CA ARG A 747 4.65 1.71 9.52
C ARG A 747 5.36 0.39 9.26
N SER A 748 4.64 -0.73 9.30
CA SER A 748 5.13 -2.07 9.01
C SER A 748 4.08 -2.89 8.25
N THR A 749 4.53 -3.92 7.55
CA THR A 749 3.67 -4.87 6.82
C THR A 749 2.74 -5.67 7.75
N GLU A 750 3.06 -5.75 9.04
CA GLU A 750 2.25 -6.43 10.05
C GLU A 750 0.96 -5.66 10.38
N GLN A 751 1.02 -4.32 10.39
CA GLN A 751 -0.15 -3.45 10.64
C GLN A 751 -1.21 -3.53 9.53
N VAL A 752 -0.84 -4.02 8.35
CA VAL A 752 -1.69 -4.06 7.16
C VAL A 752 -2.90 -4.99 7.34
N LEU A 753 -2.74 -6.16 7.95
CA LEU A 753 -3.85 -7.12 8.05
C LEU A 753 -4.97 -6.63 8.99
N PRO A 754 -4.69 -6.10 10.21
CA PRO A 754 -5.71 -5.45 11.02
C PRO A 754 -6.40 -4.27 10.33
N MET A 755 -5.67 -3.46 9.56
CA MET A 755 -6.26 -2.36 8.79
C MET A 755 -7.22 -2.86 7.71
N LEU A 756 -6.88 -3.94 6.99
CA LEU A 756 -7.75 -4.55 5.98
C LEU A 756 -9.06 -5.04 6.61
N VAL A 757 -8.97 -5.78 7.71
CA VAL A 757 -10.15 -6.30 8.43
C VAL A 757 -11.03 -5.15 8.93
N GLY A 758 -10.44 -4.13 9.54
CA GLY A 758 -11.18 -2.95 10.02
C GLY A 758 -11.94 -2.23 8.90
N VAL A 759 -11.31 -2.02 7.74
CA VAL A 759 -11.97 -1.38 6.59
C VAL A 759 -13.14 -2.22 6.05
N VAL A 760 -12.96 -3.55 5.94
CA VAL A 760 -14.02 -4.46 5.48
C VAL A 760 -15.19 -4.47 6.46
N MET A 761 -14.92 -4.57 7.78
CA MET A 761 -15.97 -4.55 8.81
C MET A 761 -16.74 -3.23 8.83
N ILE A 762 -16.03 -2.08 8.80
CA ILE A 762 -16.67 -0.76 8.75
C ILE A 762 -17.50 -0.62 7.47
N SER A 763 -16.97 -1.06 6.33
CA SER A 763 -17.68 -1.03 5.04
C SER A 763 -18.94 -1.90 5.04
N MET A 764 -18.89 -3.08 5.67
CA MET A 764 -20.02 -4.00 5.81
C MET A 764 -21.16 -3.39 6.66
N VAL A 765 -20.83 -2.71 7.76
CA VAL A 765 -21.84 -2.08 8.64
C VAL A 765 -22.45 -0.83 8.01
N PHE A 766 -21.63 0.04 7.41
CA PHE A 766 -22.07 1.37 6.95
C PHE A 766 -22.51 1.43 5.47
N ALA A 767 -22.57 0.30 4.75
CA ALA A 767 -23.08 0.27 3.37
C ALA A 767 -24.59 0.59 3.25
N GLY A 768 -25.37 0.44 4.33
CA GLY A 768 -26.82 0.65 4.36
C GLY A 768 -27.67 -0.60 4.09
N GLY A 769 -27.12 -1.63 3.44
CA GLY A 769 -27.87 -2.85 3.08
C GLY A 769 -28.08 -3.89 4.20
N LEU A 770 -27.22 -3.93 5.22
CA LEU A 770 -27.35 -4.83 6.38
C LEU A 770 -27.93 -4.14 7.61
N VAL A 771 -27.50 -2.91 7.85
CA VAL A 771 -27.95 -2.06 8.94
C VAL A 771 -28.43 -0.76 8.30
N PRO A 772 -29.70 -0.36 8.46
CA PRO A 772 -30.17 0.92 7.94
C PRO A 772 -29.47 2.06 8.69
N VAL A 773 -28.77 2.90 7.94
CA VAL A 773 -28.02 4.06 8.46
C VAL A 773 -28.76 5.37 8.17
N THR A 774 -29.64 5.39 7.17
CA THR A 774 -30.48 6.53 6.79
C THR A 774 -31.36 7.00 7.96
N GLY A 775 -31.60 8.30 8.02
CA GLY A 775 -32.38 8.95 9.10
C GLY A 775 -31.67 9.02 10.47
N ARG A 776 -30.52 8.36 10.65
CA ARG A 776 -29.78 8.36 11.92
C ARG A 776 -28.74 9.47 11.94
N GLY A 777 -29.06 10.57 12.62
CA GLY A 777 -28.16 11.73 12.79
C GLY A 777 -26.76 11.34 13.28
N GLY A 778 -25.74 11.86 12.61
CA GLY A 778 -24.32 11.55 12.84
C GLY A 778 -23.84 10.27 12.14
N LEU A 779 -24.63 9.20 12.14
CA LEU A 779 -24.25 7.93 11.52
C LEU A 779 -24.38 7.97 9.99
N ASP A 780 -25.44 8.59 9.47
CA ASP A 780 -25.64 8.74 8.01
C ASP A 780 -24.50 9.56 7.39
N GLN A 781 -24.16 10.70 7.98
CA GLN A 781 -23.06 11.56 7.53
C GLN A 781 -21.69 10.85 7.58
N LEU A 782 -21.48 9.93 8.54
CA LEU A 782 -20.27 9.13 8.62
C LEU A 782 -20.21 8.06 7.50
N SER A 783 -21.36 7.52 7.09
CA SER A 783 -21.46 6.54 6.00
C SER A 783 -20.99 7.13 4.65
N TRP A 784 -21.23 8.42 4.42
CA TRP A 784 -20.89 9.12 3.18
C TRP A 784 -19.38 9.19 2.90
N LEU A 785 -18.53 8.94 3.91
CA LEU A 785 -17.06 8.87 3.74
C LEU A 785 -16.57 7.52 3.19
N LEU A 786 -17.44 6.52 3.10
CA LEU A 786 -17.09 5.13 2.75
C LEU A 786 -17.54 4.79 1.33
N PRO A 787 -16.68 4.19 0.48
CA PRO A 787 -17.05 3.84 -0.88
C PRO A 787 -18.17 2.80 -0.93
N ALA A 788 -18.29 1.97 0.11
CA ALA A 788 -19.31 0.94 0.23
C ALA A 788 -20.74 1.50 0.27
N ARG A 789 -20.93 2.73 0.78
CA ARG A 789 -22.24 3.40 0.84
C ARG A 789 -22.74 3.75 -0.57
N TRP A 790 -21.88 4.41 -1.35
CA TRP A 790 -22.15 4.85 -2.72
C TRP A 790 -22.16 3.68 -3.71
N GLY A 791 -21.30 2.67 -3.52
CA GLY A 791 -21.30 1.44 -4.30
C GLY A 791 -22.55 0.59 -4.08
N PHE A 792 -23.04 0.50 -2.85
CA PHE A 792 -24.32 -0.16 -2.57
C PHE A 792 -25.49 0.61 -3.19
N ALA A 793 -25.51 1.95 -3.06
CA ALA A 793 -26.55 2.79 -3.65
C ALA A 793 -26.62 2.65 -5.18
N ALA A 794 -25.50 2.82 -5.89
CA ALA A 794 -25.46 2.69 -7.35
C ALA A 794 -25.91 1.31 -7.84
N THR A 795 -25.55 0.23 -7.13
CA THR A 795 -25.97 -1.13 -7.48
C THR A 795 -27.42 -1.43 -7.10
N ALA A 796 -27.94 -0.85 -6.02
CA ALA A 796 -29.36 -0.91 -5.63
C ALA A 796 -30.25 -0.14 -6.61
N ALA A 797 -29.83 1.05 -7.04
CA ALA A 797 -30.46 1.83 -8.10
C ALA A 797 -30.47 1.03 -9.42
N THR A 798 -29.34 0.45 -9.82
CA THR A 798 -29.26 -0.38 -11.04
C THR A 798 -30.25 -1.56 -11.04
N VAL A 799 -30.41 -2.24 -9.91
CA VAL A 799 -31.28 -3.43 -9.78
C VAL A 799 -32.76 -3.07 -9.56
N ASP A 800 -33.06 -1.80 -9.29
CA ASP A 800 -34.34 -1.35 -8.73
C ASP A 800 -34.71 -2.14 -7.47
N LEU A 801 -33.88 -1.99 -6.43
CA LEU A 801 -34.01 -2.76 -5.19
C LEU A 801 -35.39 -2.61 -4.51
N ARG A 802 -36.06 -1.48 -4.72
CA ARG A 802 -37.40 -1.15 -4.18
C ARG A 802 -38.50 -2.03 -4.81
N ASN A 803 -38.36 -2.40 -6.09
CA ASN A 803 -39.29 -3.31 -6.78
C ASN A 803 -38.75 -4.74 -6.89
N ALA A 804 -37.45 -4.97 -6.69
CA ALA A 804 -36.83 -6.30 -6.71
C ALA A 804 -37.01 -7.04 -5.38
N ALA A 805 -36.81 -6.38 -4.24
CA ALA A 805 -36.96 -6.99 -2.92
C ALA A 805 -38.37 -6.79 -2.36
N LEU A 806 -38.94 -7.83 -1.73
CA LEU A 806 -40.20 -7.71 -0.99
C LEU A 806 -40.00 -7.14 0.42
N ARG A 807 -38.76 -7.09 0.91
CA ARG A 807 -38.40 -6.59 2.24
C ARG A 807 -37.09 -5.78 2.20
N ALA A 808 -37.18 -4.54 1.71
CA ALA A 808 -36.06 -3.60 1.70
C ALA A 808 -35.70 -3.14 3.15
N PRO A 809 -34.42 -2.90 3.49
CA PRO A 809 -34.03 -2.51 4.85
C PRO A 809 -34.43 -1.09 5.27
N ALA A 810 -34.65 -0.21 4.30
CA ALA A 810 -35.05 1.20 4.46
C ALA A 810 -35.62 1.71 3.12
N ASP A 811 -36.28 2.87 3.14
CA ASP A 811 -36.49 3.68 1.93
C ASP A 811 -35.38 4.75 1.88
N ASP A 812 -34.51 4.67 0.90
CA ASP A 812 -33.37 5.55 0.70
C ASP A 812 -33.42 6.14 -0.71
N ARG A 813 -33.35 7.48 -0.80
CA ARG A 813 -33.43 8.21 -2.08
C ARG A 813 -32.26 7.88 -3.01
N LEU A 814 -31.12 7.50 -2.45
CA LEU A 814 -29.96 7.06 -3.25
C LEU A 814 -30.21 5.70 -3.96
N TRP A 815 -31.26 4.95 -3.61
CA TRP A 815 -31.57 3.66 -4.25
C TRP A 815 -32.63 3.77 -5.36
N TRP A 816 -33.10 4.98 -5.67
CA TRP A 816 -34.12 5.19 -6.70
C TRP A 816 -33.57 4.85 -8.09
N HIS A 817 -34.36 4.11 -8.88
CA HIS A 817 -34.02 3.69 -10.25
C HIS A 817 -34.16 4.85 -11.24
N GLU A 818 -33.33 5.88 -11.07
CA GLU A 818 -33.27 7.06 -11.95
C GLU A 818 -31.80 7.36 -12.36
N PRO A 819 -31.58 7.89 -13.58
CA PRO A 819 -30.25 8.30 -14.02
C PRO A 819 -29.57 9.32 -13.10
N THR A 820 -30.37 10.19 -12.47
CA THR A 820 -29.96 11.30 -11.58
C THR A 820 -29.18 10.81 -10.37
N TRP A 821 -29.75 9.85 -9.63
CA TRP A 821 -29.17 9.28 -8.41
C TRP A 821 -28.01 8.35 -8.73
N TRP A 822 -28.13 7.52 -9.78
CA TRP A 822 -27.03 6.67 -10.22
C TRP A 822 -25.80 7.48 -10.65
N LEU A 823 -25.98 8.56 -11.43
CA LEU A 823 -24.90 9.45 -11.83
C LEU A 823 -24.29 10.19 -10.62
N LEU A 824 -25.09 10.52 -9.61
CA LEU A 824 -24.61 11.13 -8.37
C LEU A 824 -23.66 10.19 -7.62
N ASP A 825 -24.07 8.95 -7.38
CA ASP A 825 -23.25 7.95 -6.67
C ASP A 825 -21.92 7.69 -7.39
N MET A 826 -21.99 7.52 -8.71
CA MET A 826 -20.82 7.29 -9.56
C MET A 826 -19.90 8.53 -9.60
N ALA A 827 -20.45 9.75 -9.59
CA ALA A 827 -19.67 10.98 -9.51
C ALA A 827 -18.97 11.12 -8.15
N VAL A 828 -19.63 10.80 -7.03
CA VAL A 828 -19.00 10.85 -5.70
C VAL A 828 -17.86 9.83 -5.61
N LEU A 829 -18.07 8.59 -6.06
CA LEU A 829 -17.02 7.58 -6.15
C LEU A 829 -15.83 8.08 -7.01
N ALA A 830 -16.08 8.69 -8.17
CA ALA A 830 -15.03 9.25 -9.01
C ALA A 830 -14.24 10.39 -8.31
N VAL A 831 -14.90 11.25 -7.53
CA VAL A 831 -14.20 12.29 -6.75
C VAL A 831 -13.41 11.68 -5.59
N MET A 832 -13.89 10.61 -4.95
CA MET A 832 -13.11 9.88 -3.94
C MET A 832 -11.79 9.36 -4.51
N VAL A 833 -11.75 8.84 -5.74
CA VAL A 833 -10.50 8.46 -6.43
C VAL A 833 -9.53 9.66 -6.49
N VAL A 834 -10.01 10.83 -6.89
CA VAL A 834 -9.17 12.04 -7.01
C VAL A 834 -8.65 12.50 -5.65
N LEU A 835 -9.51 12.59 -4.63
CA LEU A 835 -9.15 13.03 -3.29
C LEU A 835 -8.11 12.11 -2.64
N TRP A 836 -8.31 10.79 -2.69
CA TRP A 836 -7.35 9.83 -2.14
C TRP A 836 -6.06 9.79 -2.96
N THR A 837 -6.11 9.97 -4.29
CA THR A 837 -4.90 10.12 -5.12
C THR A 837 -4.09 11.35 -4.72
N VAL A 838 -4.74 12.49 -4.47
CA VAL A 838 -4.09 13.72 -3.99
C VAL A 838 -3.49 13.51 -2.60
N PHE A 839 -4.17 12.80 -1.69
CA PHE A 839 -3.64 12.43 -0.38
C PHE A 839 -2.35 11.61 -0.47
N VAL A 840 -2.34 10.53 -1.26
CA VAL A 840 -1.15 9.68 -1.45
C VAL A 840 -0.02 10.48 -2.10
N ARG A 841 -0.32 11.28 -3.12
CA ARG A 841 0.64 12.18 -3.77
C ARG A 841 1.29 13.15 -2.79
N TRP A 842 0.50 13.75 -1.91
CA TRP A 842 0.97 14.69 -0.88
C TRP A 842 1.88 13.98 0.14
N ARG A 843 1.49 12.78 0.61
CA ARG A 843 2.33 11.94 1.49
C ARG A 843 3.67 11.58 0.86
N LEU A 844 3.69 11.18 -0.41
CA LEU A 844 4.92 10.82 -1.13
C LEU A 844 5.84 12.02 -1.38
N ARG A 845 5.28 13.21 -1.66
CA ARG A 845 6.06 14.44 -1.91
C ARG A 845 6.78 14.97 -0.67
N LEU A 846 6.11 15.00 0.49
CA LEU A 846 6.68 15.61 1.70
C LEU A 846 7.87 14.84 2.28
N ALA A 847 7.88 13.51 2.15
CA ALA A 847 9.02 12.70 2.57
C ALA A 847 10.27 12.91 1.69
N ALA A 848 10.08 13.36 0.44
CA ALA A 848 11.16 13.67 -0.49
C ALA A 848 11.77 15.05 -0.20
N MET A 849 10.95 16.09 -0.08
CA MET A 849 11.44 17.46 0.20
C MET A 849 12.15 17.54 1.57
N ALA A 850 11.58 16.95 2.62
CA ALA A 850 12.18 16.96 3.96
C ALA A 850 13.50 16.19 4.07
N ARG A 851 13.89 15.39 3.06
CA ARG A 851 15.17 14.67 3.02
C ARG A 851 16.14 15.20 1.97
N ALA A 852 15.64 15.72 0.85
CA ALA A 852 16.44 16.47 -0.10
C ALA A 852 17.03 17.76 0.52
N GLN A 853 16.46 18.25 1.63
CA GLN A 853 16.94 19.39 2.40
C GLN A 853 17.75 18.99 3.65
N GLY A 854 18.20 17.74 3.80
CA GLY A 854 19.04 17.26 4.92
C GLY A 854 18.41 17.31 6.33
N ALA A 855 17.23 17.90 6.49
CA ALA A 855 16.68 18.26 7.79
C ALA A 855 16.38 17.05 8.70
N PRO A 856 16.68 17.13 10.01
CA PRO A 856 16.27 16.12 10.97
C PRO A 856 14.73 16.00 10.99
N VAL A 857 14.23 14.78 11.17
CA VAL A 857 12.78 14.50 11.14
C VAL A 857 12.13 14.95 12.45
N ALA A 858 11.94 16.26 12.57
CA ALA A 858 11.42 16.91 13.76
C ALA A 858 9.99 16.44 14.12
N ARG A 859 9.65 16.57 15.41
CA ARG A 859 8.35 16.18 16.01
C ARG A 859 7.13 16.81 15.30
N GLY A 860 7.32 17.90 14.56
CA GLY A 860 6.29 18.55 13.72
C GLY A 860 5.64 17.65 12.65
N THR A 861 6.29 16.55 12.26
CA THR A 861 5.76 15.58 11.29
C THR A 861 4.40 15.00 11.72
N ARG A 862 4.19 14.77 13.03
CA ARG A 862 2.92 14.24 13.57
C ARG A 862 1.77 15.25 13.48
N ARG A 863 2.04 16.54 13.75
CA ARG A 863 1.05 17.63 13.64
C ARG A 863 0.67 17.90 12.19
N ARG A 864 1.65 17.93 11.26
CA ARG A 864 1.41 18.10 9.82
C ARG A 864 0.65 16.93 9.20
N THR A 865 0.92 15.69 9.61
CA THR A 865 0.16 14.51 9.11
C THR A 865 -1.28 14.47 9.59
N LEU A 866 -1.57 14.93 10.81
CA LEU A 866 -2.94 15.16 11.27
C LEU A 866 -3.65 16.24 10.44
N ILE A 867 -2.99 17.38 10.18
CA ILE A 867 -3.55 18.46 9.37
C ILE A 867 -3.89 17.99 7.94
N GLY A 868 -2.98 17.29 7.24
CA GLY A 868 -3.26 16.82 5.88
C GLY A 868 -4.35 15.75 5.80
N SER A 869 -4.45 14.86 6.80
CA SER A 869 -5.57 13.94 6.92
C SER A 869 -6.89 14.68 7.21
N ALA A 870 -6.87 15.69 8.09
CA ALA A 870 -8.03 16.53 8.37
C ALA A 870 -8.48 17.34 7.13
N VAL A 871 -7.57 17.87 6.32
CA VAL A 871 -7.89 18.58 5.07
C VAL A 871 -8.60 17.67 4.07
N VAL A 872 -8.20 16.41 3.94
CA VAL A 872 -8.88 15.47 3.02
C VAL A 872 -10.25 15.05 3.55
N VAL A 873 -10.38 14.83 4.86
CA VAL A 873 -11.69 14.58 5.49
C VAL A 873 -12.60 15.80 5.35
N LEU A 874 -12.11 17.01 5.62
CA LEU A 874 -12.84 18.27 5.43
C LEU A 874 -13.20 18.51 3.97
N ALA A 875 -12.35 18.15 3.01
CA ALA A 875 -12.66 18.26 1.58
C ALA A 875 -13.73 17.24 1.15
N LEU A 876 -13.74 16.03 1.71
CA LEU A 876 -14.79 15.04 1.50
C LEU A 876 -16.13 15.51 2.12
N VAL A 877 -16.10 15.96 3.37
CA VAL A 877 -17.28 16.51 4.06
C VAL A 877 -17.80 17.76 3.34
N ALA A 878 -16.93 18.65 2.87
CA ALA A 878 -17.31 19.85 2.12
C ALA A 878 -17.81 19.52 0.71
N LEU A 879 -17.25 18.53 0.02
CA LEU A 879 -17.77 18.05 -1.27
C LEU A 879 -19.20 17.54 -1.09
N VAL A 880 -19.43 16.63 -0.14
CA VAL A 880 -20.75 16.06 0.11
C VAL A 880 -21.71 17.16 0.59
N ALA A 881 -21.28 18.06 1.49
CA ALA A 881 -22.07 19.22 1.89
C ALA A 881 -22.41 20.15 0.71
N VAL A 882 -21.52 20.39 -0.25
CA VAL A 882 -21.80 21.22 -1.45
C VAL A 882 -22.74 20.50 -2.42
N VAL A 883 -22.58 19.19 -2.59
CA VAL A 883 -23.48 18.33 -3.38
C VAL A 883 -24.91 18.40 -2.85
N PHE A 884 -25.10 18.28 -1.53
CA PHE A 884 -26.44 18.37 -0.92
C PHE A 884 -26.93 19.82 -0.73
N ALA A 885 -26.05 20.80 -0.48
CA ALA A 885 -26.44 22.20 -0.31
C ALA A 885 -26.82 22.91 -1.62
N ARG A 886 -26.29 22.47 -2.77
CA ARG A 886 -26.70 22.97 -4.09
C ARG A 886 -28.03 22.42 -4.60
N GLY A 887 -28.66 21.54 -3.81
CA GLY A 887 -30.02 21.10 -4.01
C GLY A 887 -30.12 19.92 -4.96
N LEU A 888 -30.98 18.98 -4.57
CA LEU A 888 -31.61 18.05 -5.50
C LEU A 888 -32.40 18.86 -6.54
N PRO A 889 -32.51 18.39 -7.80
CA PRO A 889 -33.53 18.90 -8.71
C PRO A 889 -34.90 18.69 -8.03
N GLY A 890 -35.59 19.79 -7.70
CA GLY A 890 -36.78 19.78 -6.86
C GLY A 890 -36.82 20.88 -5.79
N ARG A 891 -35.71 21.59 -5.49
CA ARG A 891 -35.76 22.75 -4.57
C ARG A 891 -36.29 24.03 -5.23
N SER A 892 -37.54 23.96 -5.69
CA SER A 892 -38.35 25.11 -6.13
C SER A 892 -39.79 25.00 -5.61
N GLY A 893 -39.93 24.73 -4.31
CA GLY A 893 -41.11 25.06 -3.53
C GLY A 893 -40.76 26.20 -2.58
N THR A 894 -41.39 27.36 -2.74
CA THR A 894 -41.38 28.40 -1.72
C THR A 894 -42.06 27.89 -0.45
N ALA A 895 -41.64 28.37 0.72
CA ALA A 895 -42.31 28.08 1.97
C ALA A 895 -43.78 28.55 1.95
N GLY A 896 -44.69 27.63 1.63
CA GLY A 896 -46.06 27.59 2.10
C GLY A 896 -46.16 26.44 3.11
N GLU A 897 -47.15 26.48 3.99
CA GLU A 897 -47.33 25.47 5.04
C GLU A 897 -47.42 24.05 4.44
N ASP A 898 -46.49 23.18 4.81
CA ASP A 898 -46.62 21.74 4.62
C ASP A 898 -47.78 21.26 5.51
N THR A 899 -48.97 21.09 4.93
CA THR A 899 -49.96 20.16 5.49
C THR A 899 -49.33 18.79 5.51
N GLU A 900 -49.14 18.27 6.71
CA GLU A 900 -48.66 16.93 7.00
C GLU A 900 -49.56 15.90 6.29
N ASP A 901 -49.02 15.20 5.30
CA ASP A 901 -49.71 14.15 4.53
C ASP A 901 -49.97 12.96 5.47
N ARG A 902 -51.17 12.90 6.06
CA ARG A 902 -51.53 12.05 7.19
C ARG A 902 -51.88 10.64 6.76
N THR A 903 -50.89 9.92 6.26
CA THR A 903 -51.07 8.50 5.92
C THR A 903 -51.37 7.66 7.16
N VAL A 904 -52.55 7.05 7.22
CA VAL A 904 -52.95 6.08 8.25
C VAL A 904 -52.00 4.87 8.21
N ALA A 905 -51.53 4.45 9.39
CA ALA A 905 -50.63 3.31 9.52
C ALA A 905 -51.39 1.98 9.39
N VAL A 906 -50.68 0.94 8.93
CA VAL A 906 -51.26 -0.39 8.69
C VAL A 906 -51.75 -1.05 9.99
N ASP A 907 -51.09 -0.76 11.11
CA ASP A 907 -51.39 -1.37 12.41
C ASP A 907 -52.68 -0.81 13.06
N ASP A 908 -53.18 0.34 12.58
CA ASP A 908 -54.37 1.02 13.14
C ASP A 908 -55.67 0.67 12.37
N LEU A 909 -55.58 -0.07 11.26
CA LEU A 909 -56.70 -0.30 10.33
C LEU A 909 -57.90 -1.04 10.94
N ASP A 910 -57.66 -1.96 11.88
CA ASP A 910 -58.73 -2.73 12.54
C ASP A 910 -59.56 -1.85 13.49
N GLU A 911 -58.99 -0.78 14.06
CA GLU A 911 -59.69 0.15 14.96
C GLU A 911 -60.67 1.07 14.21
N LEU A 912 -60.52 1.20 12.88
CA LEU A 912 -61.39 2.05 12.04
C LEU A 912 -62.79 1.45 11.84
N LEU A 913 -62.96 0.13 11.98
CA LEU A 913 -64.20 -0.56 11.62
C LEU A 913 -65.22 -0.53 12.77
N PRO A 914 -66.39 0.12 12.61
CA PRO A 914 -67.38 0.23 13.68
C PRO A 914 -68.03 -1.12 13.98
N GLY A 915 -67.99 -1.51 15.26
CA GLY A 915 -68.60 -2.77 15.72
C GLY A 915 -70.14 -2.77 15.76
N PRO A 916 -70.76 -3.92 16.09
CA PRO A 916 -72.20 -4.16 15.92
C PRO A 916 -73.13 -3.10 16.54
N ALA A 917 -72.81 -2.59 17.73
CA ALA A 917 -73.64 -1.60 18.44
C ALA A 917 -73.73 -0.23 17.73
N VAL A 918 -72.81 0.08 16.81
CA VAL A 918 -72.84 1.32 16.00
C VAL A 918 -73.66 1.11 14.71
N ILE A 919 -73.77 -0.14 14.25
CA ILE A 919 -74.47 -0.52 13.00
C ILE A 919 -75.93 -0.89 13.28
N GLU A 920 -76.26 -1.40 14.46
CA GLU A 920 -77.63 -1.78 14.86
C GLU A 920 -78.69 -0.68 14.61
N PRO A 921 -78.44 0.63 14.88
CA PRO A 921 -79.40 1.69 14.55
C PRO A 921 -79.61 1.96 13.05
N LEU A 922 -78.74 1.44 12.18
CA LEU A 922 -78.74 1.67 10.72
C LEU A 922 -79.37 0.50 9.94
N LEU A 923 -79.76 -0.57 10.62
CA LEU A 923 -80.41 -1.76 10.06
C LEU A 923 -81.76 -2.00 10.74
N PRO A 924 -82.74 -2.63 10.07
CA PRO A 924 -84.02 -3.02 10.69
C PRO A 924 -83.90 -4.26 11.62
N ALA A 925 -82.69 -4.56 12.12
CA ALA A 925 -82.32 -5.76 12.84
C ALA A 925 -82.13 -5.51 14.35
N THR A 926 -82.12 -6.59 15.15
CA THR A 926 -81.83 -6.54 16.58
C THR A 926 -80.89 -7.68 16.97
N ALA A 927 -79.88 -7.39 17.81
CA ALA A 927 -78.82 -8.31 18.25
C ALA A 927 -77.88 -8.81 17.12
N LEU A 928 -77.16 -7.85 16.53
CA LEU A 928 -76.07 -8.11 15.58
C LEU A 928 -74.81 -8.67 16.26
N VAL A 929 -74.08 -9.53 15.55
CA VAL A 929 -72.79 -10.13 15.94
C VAL A 929 -71.72 -9.72 14.93
N GLY A 930 -70.49 -9.49 15.40
CA GLY A 930 -69.33 -9.17 14.57
C GLY A 930 -68.36 -10.35 14.42
N GLU A 931 -67.86 -10.56 13.21
CA GLU A 931 -66.87 -11.55 12.81
C GLU A 931 -65.72 -10.85 12.08
N ASP A 932 -64.51 -10.85 12.67
CA ASP A 932 -63.32 -10.28 12.04
C ASP A 932 -62.77 -11.23 10.97
N LEU A 933 -62.47 -10.72 9.78
CA LEU A 933 -62.12 -11.52 8.60
C LEU A 933 -60.62 -11.46 8.29
N ILE A 934 -59.95 -12.61 8.42
CA ILE A 934 -58.51 -12.73 8.14
C ILE A 934 -58.26 -12.72 6.62
N VAL A 935 -57.86 -11.54 6.08
CA VAL A 935 -57.30 -11.34 4.72
C VAL A 935 -58.40 -11.48 3.62
N PRO A 936 -58.36 -10.74 2.48
CA PRO A 936 -59.56 -10.47 1.66
C PRO A 936 -60.33 -11.71 1.22
N VAL A 937 -61.66 -11.57 1.15
CA VAL A 937 -62.63 -12.66 0.94
C VAL A 937 -62.15 -13.60 -0.17
N LYS A 938 -61.84 -14.84 0.23
CA LYS A 938 -61.33 -15.90 -0.65
C LYS A 938 -62.44 -16.90 -0.95
N GLY A 939 -62.57 -17.21 -2.23
CA GLY A 939 -63.28 -18.41 -2.69
C GLY A 939 -64.68 -18.22 -3.26
N GLU A 940 -65.16 -16.99 -3.40
CA GLU A 940 -66.34 -16.72 -4.23
C GLU A 940 -65.97 -16.73 -5.72
N ASN A 941 -66.65 -17.58 -6.51
CA ASN A 941 -66.56 -17.56 -7.97
C ASN A 941 -67.70 -16.72 -8.54
N VAL A 942 -67.36 -15.59 -9.14
CA VAL A 942 -68.31 -14.66 -9.76
C VAL A 942 -68.27 -14.80 -11.29
N VAL A 943 -69.44 -14.87 -11.92
CA VAL A 943 -69.63 -14.95 -13.37
C VAL A 943 -70.62 -13.86 -13.84
N PRO A 944 -70.24 -12.96 -14.77
CA PRO A 944 -68.93 -12.81 -15.41
C PRO A 944 -67.83 -12.34 -14.45
N ARG A 945 -66.59 -12.81 -14.66
CA ARG A 945 -65.47 -12.54 -13.74
C ARG A 945 -65.11 -11.06 -13.64
N GLU A 946 -65.31 -10.27 -14.69
CA GLU A 946 -65.06 -8.83 -14.63
C GLU A 946 -65.97 -8.08 -13.66
N CYS A 947 -67.09 -8.68 -13.24
CA CYS A 947 -68.02 -8.12 -12.27
C CYS A 947 -67.76 -8.55 -10.83
N THR A 948 -66.70 -9.32 -10.55
CA THR A 948 -66.33 -9.71 -9.16
C THR A 948 -66.18 -8.47 -8.26
N GLY A 949 -65.55 -7.41 -8.79
CA GLY A 949 -65.31 -6.17 -8.06
C GLY A 949 -66.56 -5.38 -7.67
N VAL A 950 -67.71 -5.58 -8.34
CA VAL A 950 -69.00 -4.94 -8.00
C VAL A 950 -69.94 -5.87 -7.22
N ALA A 951 -69.83 -7.18 -7.42
CA ALA A 951 -70.67 -8.19 -6.75
C ALA A 951 -70.25 -8.44 -5.29
N THR A 952 -68.94 -8.48 -5.01
CA THR A 952 -68.42 -8.86 -3.69
C THR A 952 -67.46 -7.79 -3.16
N ALA A 953 -67.78 -7.19 -2.01
CA ALA A 953 -66.88 -6.26 -1.30
C ALA A 953 -65.65 -6.98 -0.75
N GLY A 954 -64.48 -6.33 -0.77
CA GLY A 954 -63.24 -6.94 -0.28
C GLY A 954 -62.75 -8.19 -1.03
N ALA A 955 -63.29 -8.51 -2.21
CA ALA A 955 -62.95 -9.75 -2.91
C ALA A 955 -61.46 -9.81 -3.32
N SER A 956 -60.76 -10.88 -2.93
CA SER A 956 -59.31 -11.04 -3.13
C SER A 956 -58.83 -10.90 -4.58
N THR A 957 -59.67 -11.22 -5.57
CA THR A 957 -59.37 -11.02 -7.00
C THR A 957 -59.36 -9.55 -7.42
N THR A 958 -60.15 -8.70 -6.76
CA THR A 958 -60.27 -7.25 -7.01
C THR A 958 -59.05 -6.48 -6.54
N TYR A 959 -58.40 -6.95 -5.47
CA TYR A 959 -57.20 -6.34 -4.86
C TYR A 959 -55.89 -7.05 -5.30
N SER A 960 -55.99 -8.13 -6.10
CA SER A 960 -54.83 -8.89 -6.59
C SER A 960 -53.95 -8.06 -7.53
N GLY A 961 -52.64 -8.01 -7.25
CA GLY A 961 -51.67 -7.26 -8.05
C GLY A 961 -51.67 -5.74 -7.82
N ILE A 962 -52.37 -5.25 -6.79
CA ILE A 962 -52.53 -3.82 -6.49
C ILE A 962 -51.66 -3.45 -5.28
N PRO A 963 -50.94 -2.32 -5.31
CA PRO A 963 -49.86 -2.02 -4.35
C PRO A 963 -50.33 -1.46 -2.99
N MET A 964 -51.39 -2.04 -2.41
CA MET A 964 -51.88 -1.70 -1.07
C MET A 964 -50.84 -1.98 0.02
N THR A 965 -50.91 -1.26 1.13
CA THR A 965 -49.99 -1.38 2.29
C THR A 965 -50.59 -2.23 3.41
N GLY A 966 -51.91 -2.21 3.58
CA GLY A 966 -52.65 -2.98 4.60
C GLY A 966 -54.14 -3.11 4.26
N MET A 967 -54.83 -4.02 4.93
CA MET A 967 -56.28 -4.18 4.81
C MET A 967 -56.86 -4.79 6.10
N ALA A 968 -57.92 -4.17 6.62
CA ALA A 968 -58.81 -4.69 7.65
C ALA A 968 -60.18 -5.03 7.05
N ALA A 969 -60.84 -6.06 7.58
CA ALA A 969 -62.19 -6.43 7.15
C ALA A 969 -63.00 -7.08 8.28
N GLN A 970 -64.27 -6.70 8.40
CA GLN A 970 -65.18 -7.21 9.41
C GLN A 970 -66.57 -7.45 8.79
N ARG A 971 -67.18 -8.58 9.13
CA ARG A 971 -68.58 -8.87 8.82
C ARG A 971 -69.43 -8.67 10.08
N VAL A 972 -70.55 -7.98 9.96
CA VAL A 972 -71.54 -7.82 11.02
C VAL A 972 -72.86 -8.39 10.51
N HIS A 973 -73.48 -9.31 11.25
CA HIS A 973 -74.64 -10.07 10.79
C HIS A 973 -75.60 -10.42 11.94
N ASP A 974 -76.83 -10.82 11.61
CA ASP A 974 -77.78 -11.32 12.59
C ASP A 974 -77.25 -12.59 13.30
N GLY A 975 -77.53 -12.76 14.60
CA GLY A 975 -77.10 -13.93 15.40
C GLY A 975 -77.75 -15.29 15.04
N ALA A 976 -78.33 -15.42 13.85
CA ALA A 976 -78.90 -16.66 13.31
C ALA A 976 -77.84 -17.50 12.55
N GLU A 977 -78.18 -18.74 12.18
CA GLU A 977 -77.36 -19.51 11.23
C GLU A 977 -77.52 -18.98 9.79
N PRO A 978 -76.49 -19.07 8.93
CA PRO A 978 -76.57 -18.60 7.55
C PRO A 978 -77.69 -19.29 6.74
N PRO A 979 -78.37 -18.59 5.81
CA PRO A 979 -78.14 -17.21 5.40
C PRO A 979 -78.77 -16.18 6.35
N TRP A 980 -77.97 -15.23 6.83
CA TRP A 980 -78.40 -14.16 7.75
C TRP A 980 -79.35 -13.17 7.07
N PRO A 981 -80.54 -12.86 7.65
CA PRO A 981 -81.50 -11.92 7.08
C PRO A 981 -80.91 -10.53 6.78
N HIS A 982 -80.00 -10.06 7.63
CA HIS A 982 -79.19 -8.87 7.39
C HIS A 982 -77.70 -9.17 7.62
N GLN A 983 -76.86 -8.60 6.75
CA GLN A 983 -75.41 -8.61 6.90
C GLN A 983 -74.78 -7.33 6.34
N VAL A 984 -73.71 -6.88 6.98
CA VAL A 984 -72.85 -5.80 6.53
C VAL A 984 -71.43 -6.35 6.43
N LEU A 985 -70.77 -6.13 5.29
CA LEU A 985 -69.35 -6.38 5.11
C LEU A 985 -68.63 -5.03 5.01
N GLN A 986 -67.68 -4.81 5.91
CA GLN A 986 -66.88 -3.58 6.02
C GLN A 986 -65.43 -3.90 5.67
N VAL A 987 -64.80 -3.07 4.84
CA VAL A 987 -63.41 -3.26 4.41
C VAL A 987 -62.71 -1.90 4.34
N ALA A 988 -61.57 -1.77 5.04
CA ALA A 988 -60.68 -0.62 4.98
C ALA A 988 -59.33 -1.06 4.42
N THR A 989 -58.85 -0.40 3.36
CA THR A 989 -57.60 -0.77 2.66
C THR A 989 -56.67 0.43 2.57
N ALA A 990 -55.51 0.36 3.22
CA ALA A 990 -54.50 1.41 3.14
C ALA A 990 -53.67 1.33 1.84
N PHE A 991 -53.33 2.49 1.31
CA PHE A 991 -52.44 2.69 0.16
C PHE A 991 -51.23 3.54 0.58
N ARG A 992 -50.31 3.75 -0.37
CA ARG A 992 -49.04 4.45 -0.14
C ARG A 992 -49.15 5.99 -0.14
N SER A 993 -50.27 6.51 -0.61
CA SER A 993 -50.63 7.93 -0.73
C SER A 993 -52.11 8.05 -1.07
N GLU A 994 -52.69 9.23 -0.90
CA GLU A 994 -54.06 9.54 -1.35
C GLU A 994 -54.26 9.24 -2.84
N ASP A 995 -53.32 9.70 -3.69
CA ASP A 995 -53.34 9.47 -5.14
C ASP A 995 -53.52 7.99 -5.49
N ALA A 996 -52.84 7.09 -4.77
CA ALA A 996 -52.91 5.65 -5.02
C ALA A 996 -54.25 5.03 -4.61
N ALA A 997 -54.89 5.55 -3.56
CA ALA A 997 -56.25 5.19 -3.15
C ALA A 997 -57.28 5.72 -4.17
N ALA A 998 -57.15 6.98 -4.58
CA ALA A 998 -57.99 7.59 -5.61
C ALA A 998 -57.90 6.84 -6.96
N ASP A 999 -56.69 6.48 -7.40
CA ASP A 999 -56.49 5.70 -8.63
C ASP A 999 -57.04 4.27 -8.54
N PHE A 1000 -57.10 3.67 -7.35
CA PHE A 1000 -57.81 2.42 -7.16
C PHE A 1000 -59.33 2.60 -7.32
N ARG A 1001 -59.92 3.55 -6.57
CA ARG A 1001 -61.36 3.88 -6.64
C ARG A 1001 -61.80 4.23 -8.07
N ASN A 1002 -61.03 5.07 -8.78
CA ASN A 1002 -61.29 5.47 -10.16
C ASN A 1002 -61.24 4.28 -11.16
N ARG A 1003 -60.46 3.23 -10.86
CA ARG A 1003 -60.45 1.97 -11.63
C ARG A 1003 -61.66 1.10 -11.29
N GLN A 1004 -62.10 1.06 -10.03
CA GLN A 1004 -63.31 0.34 -9.61
C GLN A 1004 -64.56 0.97 -10.22
N GLN A 1005 -64.69 2.29 -10.22
CA GLN A 1005 -65.81 3.00 -10.89
C GLN A 1005 -66.01 2.49 -12.34
N LYS A 1006 -64.96 2.54 -13.15
CA LYS A 1006 -64.98 2.06 -14.55
C LYS A 1006 -65.24 0.56 -14.68
N ALA A 1007 -65.00 -0.23 -13.63
CA ALA A 1007 -65.32 -1.65 -13.61
C ALA A 1007 -66.80 -1.90 -13.25
N TRP A 1008 -67.33 -1.17 -12.26
CA TRP A 1008 -68.72 -1.22 -11.83
C TRP A 1008 -69.67 -0.74 -12.94
N GLU A 1009 -69.36 0.40 -13.57
CA GLU A 1009 -70.13 0.96 -14.71
C GLU A 1009 -70.27 -0.05 -15.87
N ARG A 1010 -69.25 -0.87 -16.15
CA ARG A 1010 -69.29 -1.94 -17.18
C ARG A 1010 -70.12 -3.16 -16.77
N CYS A 1011 -70.63 -3.20 -15.55
CA CYS A 1011 -71.42 -4.29 -15.00
C CYS A 1011 -72.85 -3.89 -14.64
N ALA A 1012 -73.18 -2.59 -14.65
CA ALA A 1012 -74.55 -2.11 -14.48
C ALA A 1012 -75.52 -2.80 -15.46
N GLY A 1013 -76.68 -3.25 -14.94
CA GLY A 1013 -77.70 -3.98 -15.69
C GLY A 1013 -77.36 -5.44 -16.01
N LYS A 1014 -76.18 -5.96 -15.66
CA LYS A 1014 -75.86 -7.39 -15.84
C LYS A 1014 -76.42 -8.23 -14.69
N THR A 1015 -76.93 -9.42 -15.03
CA THR A 1015 -77.11 -10.50 -14.04
C THR A 1015 -75.76 -11.14 -13.77
N VAL A 1016 -75.44 -11.30 -12.49
CA VAL A 1016 -74.20 -11.89 -11.99
C VAL A 1016 -74.56 -13.08 -11.11
N THR A 1017 -73.84 -14.19 -11.30
CA THR A 1017 -73.96 -15.39 -10.48
C THR A 1017 -72.73 -15.51 -9.59
N THR A 1018 -72.94 -15.63 -8.29
CA THR A 1018 -71.89 -15.84 -7.28
C THR A 1018 -72.03 -17.23 -6.68
N THR A 1019 -70.95 -18.01 -6.68
CA THR A 1019 -70.87 -19.30 -5.98
C THR A 1019 -69.93 -19.17 -4.79
N ALA A 1020 -70.48 -19.32 -3.59
CA ALA A 1020 -69.76 -19.28 -2.32
C ALA A 1020 -68.97 -20.57 -2.05
N VAL A 1021 -68.13 -20.54 -1.01
CA VAL A 1021 -67.16 -21.60 -0.67
C VAL A 1021 -67.83 -22.91 -0.25
N ASP A 1022 -69.02 -22.82 0.34
CA ASP A 1022 -69.90 -23.93 0.71
C ASP A 1022 -70.69 -24.51 -0.48
N GLY A 1023 -70.57 -23.91 -1.66
CA GLY A 1023 -71.31 -24.28 -2.87
C GLY A 1023 -72.66 -23.59 -3.01
N ALA A 1024 -73.05 -22.69 -2.11
CA ALA A 1024 -74.27 -21.90 -2.26
C ALA A 1024 -74.17 -20.99 -3.50
N VAL A 1025 -75.21 -20.98 -4.33
CA VAL A 1025 -75.29 -20.16 -5.54
C VAL A 1025 -76.33 -19.08 -5.36
N THR A 1026 -75.90 -17.83 -5.46
CA THR A 1026 -76.77 -16.64 -5.46
C THR A 1026 -76.71 -15.94 -6.82
N THR A 1027 -77.80 -15.27 -7.18
CA THR A 1027 -77.89 -14.45 -8.38
C THR A 1027 -78.26 -13.03 -7.98
N ALA A 1028 -77.59 -12.04 -8.56
CA ALA A 1028 -77.92 -10.63 -8.36
C ALA A 1028 -77.95 -9.90 -9.70
N VAL A 1029 -78.87 -8.95 -9.85
CA VAL A 1029 -78.83 -7.95 -10.92
C VAL A 1029 -78.11 -6.73 -10.39
N ILE A 1030 -77.04 -6.31 -11.06
CA ILE A 1030 -76.29 -5.11 -10.70
C ILE A 1030 -77.11 -3.88 -11.11
N GLY A 1031 -77.39 -2.99 -10.16
CA GLY A 1031 -78.12 -1.76 -10.42
C GLY A 1031 -77.33 -0.70 -11.20
N GLU A 1032 -77.89 0.49 -11.30
CA GLU A 1032 -77.16 1.66 -11.79
C GLU A 1032 -76.08 2.07 -10.78
N VAL A 1033 -74.92 2.48 -11.29
CA VAL A 1033 -73.77 2.90 -10.49
C VAL A 1033 -73.72 4.42 -10.49
N THR A 1034 -73.77 5.02 -9.31
CA THR A 1034 -73.68 6.47 -9.16
C THR A 1034 -72.38 6.87 -8.48
N ALA A 1035 -71.86 8.04 -8.84
CA ALA A 1035 -70.65 8.61 -8.26
C ALA A 1035 -70.95 10.06 -7.85
N ALA A 1036 -71.07 10.30 -6.55
CA ALA A 1036 -71.38 11.61 -5.96
C ALA A 1036 -70.43 11.88 -4.79
N ASP A 1037 -69.92 13.11 -4.69
CA ASP A 1037 -69.07 13.57 -3.59
C ASP A 1037 -67.92 12.60 -3.22
N GLY A 1038 -67.25 12.06 -4.25
CA GLY A 1038 -66.13 11.11 -4.10
C GLY A 1038 -66.52 9.67 -3.76
N THR A 1039 -67.80 9.40 -3.50
CA THR A 1039 -68.34 8.08 -3.13
C THR A 1039 -69.03 7.41 -4.32
N LEU A 1040 -68.66 6.16 -4.58
CA LEU A 1040 -69.32 5.28 -5.53
C LEU A 1040 -70.42 4.50 -4.83
N THR A 1041 -71.63 4.43 -5.39
CA THR A 1041 -72.71 3.58 -4.86
C THR A 1041 -73.36 2.72 -5.93
N VAL A 1042 -73.87 1.56 -5.51
CA VAL A 1042 -74.66 0.66 -6.35
C VAL A 1042 -75.63 -0.14 -5.47
N THR A 1043 -76.81 -0.44 -6.01
CA THR A 1043 -77.79 -1.33 -5.36
C THR A 1043 -77.97 -2.58 -6.21
N ASN A 1044 -77.59 -3.74 -5.66
CA ASN A 1044 -77.76 -5.03 -6.32
C ASN A 1044 -79.02 -5.71 -5.78
N THR A 1045 -79.84 -6.31 -6.65
CA THR A 1045 -81.12 -6.95 -6.27
C THR A 1045 -81.11 -8.45 -6.61
N ASP A 1046 -81.65 -9.30 -5.72
CA ASP A 1046 -81.80 -10.73 -6.00
C ASP A 1046 -83.14 -10.99 -6.72
N PRO A 1047 -83.15 -11.43 -7.99
CA PRO A 1047 -84.39 -11.70 -8.72
C PRO A 1047 -85.19 -12.90 -8.17
N GLN A 1048 -84.60 -13.72 -7.29
CA GLN A 1048 -85.29 -14.83 -6.61
C GLN A 1048 -85.85 -14.43 -5.24
N ARG A 1049 -85.48 -13.27 -4.68
CA ARG A 1049 -85.92 -12.77 -3.37
C ARG A 1049 -86.46 -11.34 -3.49
N PRO A 1050 -87.71 -11.14 -3.95
CA PRO A 1050 -88.30 -9.81 -4.11
C PRO A 1050 -88.48 -9.12 -2.76
N GLY A 1051 -87.56 -8.21 -2.45
CA GLY A 1051 -87.42 -7.53 -1.15
C GLY A 1051 -85.96 -7.36 -0.74
N TRP A 1052 -85.13 -8.32 -1.14
CA TRP A 1052 -83.73 -8.41 -0.75
C TRP A 1052 -82.85 -7.52 -1.61
N VAL A 1053 -82.17 -6.57 -0.98
CA VAL A 1053 -81.26 -5.64 -1.64
C VAL A 1053 -79.91 -5.62 -0.96
N CYS A 1054 -78.85 -5.53 -1.75
CA CYS A 1054 -77.49 -5.27 -1.30
C CYS A 1054 -77.09 -3.87 -1.76
N ARG A 1055 -77.11 -2.88 -0.86
CA ARG A 1055 -76.56 -1.55 -1.10
C ARG A 1055 -75.07 -1.55 -0.81
N ARG A 1056 -74.29 -0.95 -1.69
CA ARG A 1056 -72.83 -0.87 -1.55
C ARG A 1056 -72.35 0.57 -1.74
N ALA A 1057 -71.37 0.96 -0.95
CA ALA A 1057 -70.68 2.23 -1.02
C ALA A 1057 -69.15 2.00 -1.03
N MET A 1058 -68.43 2.69 -1.91
CA MET A 1058 -66.97 2.73 -1.91
C MET A 1058 -66.48 4.18 -1.96
N THR A 1059 -65.69 4.60 -0.98
CA THR A 1059 -65.13 5.96 -0.87
C THR A 1059 -63.65 5.93 -0.51
N THR A 1060 -63.03 7.10 -0.43
CA THR A 1060 -61.62 7.28 -0.08
C THR A 1060 -61.44 8.46 0.85
N THR A 1061 -60.65 8.28 1.90
CA THR A 1061 -60.29 9.31 2.88
C THR A 1061 -58.82 9.12 3.21
N GLU A 1062 -58.03 10.20 3.12
CA GLU A 1062 -56.56 10.13 3.17
C GLU A 1062 -56.04 9.03 2.21
N ASN A 1063 -55.09 8.21 2.65
CA ASN A 1063 -54.57 7.05 1.91
C ASN A 1063 -55.44 5.78 2.00
N VAL A 1064 -56.67 5.84 2.54
CA VAL A 1064 -57.51 4.66 2.79
C VAL A 1064 -58.69 4.58 1.82
N VAL A 1065 -58.89 3.41 1.20
CA VAL A 1065 -60.13 3.06 0.48
C VAL A 1065 -61.06 2.32 1.43
N ILE A 1066 -62.30 2.78 1.51
CA ILE A 1066 -63.37 2.21 2.34
C ILE A 1066 -64.39 1.57 1.40
N ASP A 1067 -64.72 0.29 1.60
CA ASP A 1067 -65.63 -0.51 0.76
C ASP A 1067 -66.63 -1.25 1.66
N VAL A 1068 -67.90 -0.84 1.63
CA VAL A 1068 -68.97 -1.31 2.52
C VAL A 1068 -70.14 -1.85 1.71
N ALA A 1069 -70.61 -3.06 2.03
CA ALA A 1069 -71.83 -3.66 1.46
C ALA A 1069 -72.81 -4.05 2.57
N ALA A 1070 -74.02 -3.50 2.54
CA ALA A 1070 -75.13 -3.80 3.44
C ALA A 1070 -76.25 -4.53 2.68
N CYS A 1071 -76.57 -5.75 3.09
CA CYS A 1071 -77.53 -6.65 2.44
C CYS A 1071 -78.66 -7.05 3.39
N GLY A 1072 -79.88 -7.12 2.88
CA GLY A 1072 -81.05 -7.68 3.58
C GLY A 1072 -82.38 -7.17 3.03
N ASP A 1073 -83.47 -7.50 3.71
CA ASP A 1073 -84.80 -6.96 3.42
C ASP A 1073 -85.00 -5.61 4.13
N GLY A 1074 -85.55 -4.60 3.44
CA GLY A 1074 -85.90 -3.32 4.08
C GLY A 1074 -84.71 -2.45 4.53
N ILE A 1075 -83.50 -2.70 4.04
CA ILE A 1075 -82.31 -1.84 4.21
C ILE A 1075 -82.65 -0.40 3.81
N ALA A 1076 -82.18 0.59 4.56
CA ALA A 1076 -82.44 2.02 4.30
C ALA A 1076 -81.65 2.56 3.09
N GLU A 1077 -82.23 3.58 2.41
CA GLU A 1077 -81.57 4.65 1.63
C GLU A 1077 -80.06 4.50 1.40
N ASP A 1078 -79.43 4.72 2.54
CA ASP A 1078 -78.14 5.33 2.78
C ASP A 1078 -77.32 4.50 3.76
N ALA A 1079 -77.79 3.30 4.17
CA ALA A 1079 -77.16 2.48 5.19
C ALA A 1079 -75.67 2.20 4.89
N ALA A 1080 -75.34 1.80 3.65
CA ALA A 1080 -73.95 1.57 3.24
C ALA A 1080 -73.11 2.86 3.21
N THR A 1081 -73.71 3.98 2.79
CA THR A 1081 -73.03 5.29 2.76
C THR A 1081 -72.84 5.90 4.15
N ALA A 1082 -73.77 5.70 5.08
CA ALA A 1082 -73.67 6.14 6.46
C ALA A 1082 -72.59 5.36 7.24
N ILE A 1083 -72.49 4.06 7.01
CA ILE A 1083 -71.42 3.22 7.56
C ILE A 1083 -70.07 3.60 6.94
N ALA A 1084 -69.99 3.82 5.62
CA ALA A 1084 -68.76 4.27 4.96
C ALA A 1084 -68.32 5.67 5.43
N ALA A 1085 -69.25 6.60 5.63
CA ALA A 1085 -68.98 7.90 6.22
C ALA A 1085 -68.49 7.76 7.67
N ARG A 1086 -69.03 6.81 8.45
CA ARG A 1086 -68.56 6.57 9.82
C ARG A 1086 -67.14 6.02 9.89
N ILE A 1087 -66.73 5.20 8.92
CA ILE A 1087 -65.33 4.75 8.79
C ILE A 1087 -64.44 5.92 8.34
N ALA A 1088 -64.94 6.81 7.46
CA ALA A 1088 -64.23 8.03 7.06
C ALA A 1088 -64.03 9.01 8.24
N ASP A 1089 -65.04 9.18 9.10
CA ASP A 1089 -64.93 9.95 10.35
C ASP A 1089 -63.85 9.37 11.29
N ASN A 1090 -63.67 8.04 11.31
CA ASN A 1090 -62.66 7.37 12.13
C ASN A 1090 -61.24 7.49 11.54
N VAL A 1091 -61.10 7.84 10.25
CA VAL A 1091 -59.83 8.05 9.56
C VAL A 1091 -59.25 9.46 9.78
N GLN A 1092 -60.11 10.45 10.13
CA GLN A 1092 -59.76 11.87 10.30
C GLN A 1092 -59.37 12.27 11.74
#